data_AF-A0A921ZC92-F1
#
_entry.id   AF-A0A921ZC92-F1
#
_cell.length_a   1.000
_cell.length_b   1.000
_cell.length_c   1.000
_cell.angle_alpha   90.00
_cell.angle_beta   90.00
_cell.angle_gamma   90.00
#
_symmetry.space_group_name_H-M   'P 1'
#
loop_
_entity.id
_entity.type
_entity.pdbx_description
1 polymer ?
#
loop_
_entity_poly.entity_id
_entity_poly.type
_entity_poly.pdbx_seq_one_letter_code
_entity_poly.pdbx_strand_id
1 'polypeptide(L)'
;MLWAAVLVVAALSDAQAQLTAQTSIAPELRECYIDPMLVNRNNLPPMTISILIDIIRKIEDNPNVNMDLRQLSALLLHTYRQDGVEFHRPETTLVSSSMVLPFAPTFHSFHRHRLLLTRLIPSNLQVLANNTVNSILKCTLHHMLSTTVDARLRGDESSCNQLSQYRALRSGRSPRSISDDVEIIDKSVLKSTGKNGQMNHFNPNDDVEFTSYDGVKSARQLLGDSQCPLLGGAVFSQWGAISAGHLIAGVAAGAQPQQVPVLELAKGSVLNYNNVQQTVTSLFPATLSGDLAEAVLIQGTDRGSSAISIGTAGNWNSTQPPRHYMLHSRTNVEMTDPEIRGDIDGFVLGSAVPSALGTFSTMRLSQYLDMFYSARNGVFNPVLRACNRRDLIQQYITSTNLASETFAFAAALDTNMPLRGTIIGGLEQLVNSAVNNFQSYTSNNLNDMSCVTTEAVSVDFRLRTNLYIVLDSMWEYNAVYPAISYLVDAIEVGKYGSSITVLNAFNGNAVVNTTFSPAEFHSNYTLAAHQNMLTGVNLLTTLTNIRVMMQARLGDESLVNYVGGNSTVVLFLLNSGPVQNNEQVFEQARLLNETVPDLRLIFATSTNQFDNLWNLVRDMHNDIRQVALSPGGINVEIAMSGIVERIQSGEV
;
A
#
# COMPACT_ATOMS: atom_id res chain seq x y z
N MET A 1 -47.52 32.60 4.26
CA MET A 1 -47.24 31.60 3.20
C MET A 1 -45.79 31.63 2.69
N LEU A 2 -45.04 32.73 2.81
CA LEU A 2 -43.62 32.79 2.40
C LEU A 2 -42.62 32.10 3.36
N TRP A 3 -42.99 31.86 4.62
CA TRP A 3 -42.10 31.22 5.60
C TRP A 3 -42.04 29.68 5.49
N ALA A 4 -43.05 29.05 4.89
CA ALA A 4 -43.06 27.60 4.70
C ALA A 4 -42.15 27.15 3.53
N ALA A 5 -41.97 28.02 2.51
CA ALA A 5 -41.09 27.71 1.38
C ALA A 5 -39.60 27.72 1.75
N VAL A 6 -39.19 28.56 2.70
CA VAL A 6 -37.79 28.63 3.16
C VAL A 6 -37.42 27.40 4.01
N LEU A 7 -38.36 26.87 4.80
CA LEU A 7 -38.15 25.66 5.59
C LEU A 7 -38.14 24.38 4.73
N VAL A 8 -38.86 24.35 3.61
CA VAL A 8 -38.84 23.19 2.68
C VAL A 8 -37.59 23.18 1.80
N VAL A 9 -37.03 24.34 1.44
CA VAL A 9 -35.75 24.41 0.71
C VAL A 9 -34.57 24.02 1.62
N ALA A 10 -34.64 24.28 2.92
CA ALA A 10 -33.66 23.80 3.90
C ALA A 10 -33.79 22.30 4.25
N ALA A 11 -34.93 21.67 3.93
CA ALA A 11 -35.18 20.24 4.17
C ALA A 11 -34.93 19.36 2.92
N LEU A 12 -34.64 19.96 1.76
CA LEU A 12 -34.34 19.27 0.50
C LEU A 12 -32.89 19.46 0.03
N SER A 13 -32.04 20.14 0.79
CA SER A 13 -30.63 19.81 0.76
C SER A 13 -30.49 18.47 1.45
N ASP A 14 -30.33 17.40 0.67
CA ASP A 14 -29.60 16.24 1.17
C ASP A 14 -28.26 16.79 1.68
N ALA A 15 -28.18 17.04 2.98
CA ALA A 15 -26.91 17.20 3.67
C ALA A 15 -26.27 15.82 3.57
N GLN A 16 -25.63 15.55 2.43
CA GLN A 16 -24.92 14.32 2.17
C GLN A 16 -23.75 14.30 3.16
N ALA A 17 -24.01 13.67 4.29
CA ALA A 17 -23.10 13.53 5.40
C ALA A 17 -21.81 12.88 4.91
N GLN A 18 -20.67 13.33 5.44
CA GLN A 18 -19.37 12.70 5.19
C GLN A 18 -19.39 11.26 5.68
N LEU A 19 -19.66 10.32 4.76
CA LEU A 19 -20.03 8.95 5.10
C LEU A 19 -18.86 8.19 5.75
N THR A 20 -17.62 8.50 5.37
CA THR A 20 -16.41 7.89 5.95
C THR A 20 -16.01 8.47 7.31
N ALA A 21 -16.55 9.65 7.68
CA ALA A 21 -16.35 10.27 8.99
C ALA A 21 -17.32 9.74 10.06
N GLN A 22 -18.23 8.83 9.69
CA GLN A 22 -19.20 8.23 10.61
C GLN A 22 -18.58 7.10 11.44
N THR A 23 -19.17 6.82 12.60
CA THR A 23 -18.77 5.70 13.50
C THR A 23 -19.20 4.33 12.97
N SER A 24 -19.68 4.25 11.74
CA SER A 24 -20.05 3.02 11.05
C SER A 24 -19.34 2.97 9.70
N ILE A 25 -19.14 1.79 9.14
CA ILE A 25 -18.48 1.65 7.85
C ILE A 25 -19.36 2.28 6.76
N ALA A 26 -18.74 3.16 5.97
CA ALA A 26 -19.40 3.87 4.90
C ALA A 26 -20.07 2.87 3.93
N PRO A 27 -21.31 3.10 3.48
CA PRO A 27 -22.05 2.17 2.62
C PRO A 27 -21.25 1.66 1.42
N GLU A 28 -20.50 2.53 0.76
CA GLU A 28 -19.69 2.22 -0.42
C GLU A 28 -18.50 1.29 -0.13
N LEU A 29 -18.04 1.24 1.12
CA LEU A 29 -16.90 0.43 1.57
C LEU A 29 -17.32 -0.90 2.19
N ARG A 30 -18.62 -1.11 2.47
CA ARG A 30 -19.10 -2.32 3.16
C ARG A 30 -18.77 -3.60 2.39
N GLU A 31 -18.81 -3.58 1.06
CA GLU A 31 -18.48 -4.76 0.25
C GLU A 31 -17.07 -5.28 0.51
N CYS A 32 -16.12 -4.39 0.82
CA CYS A 32 -14.72 -4.74 1.14
C CYS A 32 -14.57 -5.50 2.45
N TYR A 33 -15.63 -5.51 3.27
CA TYR A 33 -15.67 -6.18 4.57
C TYR A 33 -16.69 -7.34 4.61
N ILE A 34 -17.53 -7.48 3.58
CA ILE A 34 -18.56 -8.53 3.45
C ILE A 34 -18.04 -9.70 2.62
N ASP A 35 -17.42 -9.44 1.46
CA ASP A 35 -16.97 -10.49 0.56
C ASP A 35 -15.62 -11.07 1.04
N PRO A 36 -15.54 -12.38 1.38
CA PRO A 36 -14.28 -13.01 1.77
C PRO A 36 -13.16 -12.87 0.73
N MET A 37 -13.51 -12.77 -0.56
CA MET A 37 -12.53 -12.57 -1.63
C MET A 37 -11.89 -11.18 -1.57
N LEU A 38 -12.67 -10.15 -1.22
CA LEU A 38 -12.21 -8.76 -1.14
C LEU A 38 -11.52 -8.44 0.20
N VAL A 39 -11.94 -9.10 1.29
CA VAL A 39 -11.31 -8.99 2.61
C VAL A 39 -9.89 -9.57 2.58
N ASN A 40 -9.68 -10.64 1.82
CA ASN A 40 -8.36 -11.26 1.71
C ASN A 40 -7.44 -10.43 0.80
N ARG A 41 -6.47 -9.74 1.43
CA ARG A 41 -5.47 -8.92 0.73
C ARG A 41 -4.65 -9.70 -0.31
N ASN A 42 -4.57 -11.02 -0.24
CA ASN A 42 -3.89 -11.85 -1.25
C ASN A 42 -4.69 -11.98 -2.56
N ASN A 43 -5.93 -11.55 -2.61
CA ASN A 43 -6.71 -11.51 -3.86
C ASN A 43 -6.73 -10.12 -4.49
N LEU A 44 -6.18 -9.12 -3.80
CA LEU A 44 -6.09 -7.76 -4.28
C LEU A 44 -4.79 -7.54 -5.07
N PRO A 45 -4.77 -6.59 -6.02
CA PRO A 45 -3.56 -6.07 -6.62
C PRO A 45 -2.48 -5.71 -5.58
N PRO A 46 -1.20 -5.77 -5.98
CA PRO A 46 -0.09 -5.33 -5.14
C PRO A 46 -0.25 -3.90 -4.64
N MET A 47 0.28 -3.63 -3.45
CA MET A 47 0.19 -2.33 -2.79
C MET A 47 1.39 -1.45 -3.17
N THR A 48 1.58 -1.16 -4.46
CA THR A 48 2.69 -0.34 -4.97
C THR A 48 2.25 1.05 -5.39
N ILE A 49 3.19 2.01 -5.42
CA ILE A 49 2.90 3.38 -5.87
C ILE A 49 2.45 3.42 -7.34
N SER A 50 2.99 2.54 -8.19
CA SER A 50 2.59 2.42 -9.59
C SER A 50 1.12 2.06 -9.73
N ILE A 51 0.63 1.11 -8.93
CA ILE A 51 -0.78 0.68 -8.95
C ILE A 51 -1.69 1.77 -8.36
N LEU A 52 -1.27 2.47 -7.29
CA LEU A 52 -2.03 3.59 -6.75
C LEU A 52 -2.24 4.68 -7.82
N ILE A 53 -1.16 5.09 -8.49
CA ILE A 53 -1.20 6.10 -9.55
C ILE A 53 -2.08 5.64 -10.72
N ASP A 54 -2.02 4.36 -11.09
CA ASP A 54 -2.83 3.78 -12.15
C ASP A 54 -4.33 3.76 -11.82
N ILE A 55 -4.70 3.41 -10.59
CA ILE A 55 -6.10 3.48 -10.12
C ILE A 55 -6.61 4.92 -10.14
N ILE A 56 -5.82 5.89 -9.65
CA ILE A 56 -6.17 7.32 -9.69
C ILE A 56 -6.35 7.79 -11.14
N ARG A 57 -5.42 7.41 -12.03
CA ARG A 57 -5.49 7.74 -13.46
C ARG A 57 -6.74 7.18 -14.12
N LYS A 58 -7.17 5.97 -13.75
CA LYS A 58 -8.42 5.36 -14.23
C LYS A 58 -9.66 6.15 -13.81
N ILE A 59 -9.66 6.71 -12.59
CA ILE A 59 -10.71 7.61 -12.12
C ILE A 59 -10.70 8.93 -12.92
N GLU A 60 -9.51 9.52 -13.12
CA GLU A 60 -9.33 10.77 -13.89
C GLU A 60 -9.68 10.64 -15.37
N ASP A 61 -9.49 9.47 -15.97
CA ASP A 61 -9.77 9.22 -17.38
C ASP A 61 -11.25 8.88 -17.65
N ASN A 62 -12.06 8.68 -16.61
CA ASN A 62 -13.47 8.41 -16.77
C ASN A 62 -14.18 9.66 -17.33
N PRO A 63 -14.92 9.57 -18.45
CA PRO A 63 -15.56 10.73 -19.07
C PRO A 63 -16.61 11.41 -18.17
N ASN A 64 -17.12 10.70 -17.16
CA ASN A 64 -18.07 11.23 -16.19
C ASN A 64 -17.39 11.99 -15.03
N VAL A 65 -16.07 11.95 -14.94
CA VAL A 65 -15.28 12.63 -13.92
C VAL A 65 -14.60 13.84 -14.56
N ASN A 66 -15.10 15.03 -14.26
CA ASN A 66 -14.49 16.28 -14.67
C ASN A 66 -14.09 17.09 -13.44
N MET A 67 -12.93 16.74 -12.87
CA MET A 67 -12.43 17.30 -11.62
C MET A 67 -10.97 17.71 -11.75
N ASP A 68 -10.61 18.82 -11.12
CA ASP A 68 -9.21 19.22 -10.98
C ASP A 68 -8.51 18.43 -9.87
N LEU A 69 -7.19 18.56 -9.76
CA LEU A 69 -6.39 17.90 -8.71
C LEU A 69 -6.92 18.22 -7.30
N ARG A 70 -7.42 19.44 -7.08
CA ARG A 70 -7.90 19.90 -5.76
C ARG A 70 -9.17 19.16 -5.36
N GLN A 71 -10.12 19.10 -6.28
CA GLN A 71 -11.40 18.43 -6.09
C GLN A 71 -11.22 16.91 -5.98
N LEU A 72 -10.39 16.32 -6.84
CA LEU A 72 -10.16 14.89 -6.85
C LEU A 72 -9.46 14.41 -5.57
N SER A 73 -8.39 15.09 -5.14
CA SER A 73 -7.67 14.69 -3.92
C SER A 73 -8.57 14.73 -2.68
N ALA A 74 -9.38 15.77 -2.50
CA ALA A 74 -10.38 15.82 -1.43
C ALA A 74 -11.44 14.72 -1.58
N LEU A 75 -11.95 14.50 -2.79
CA LEU A 75 -12.99 13.49 -3.04
C LEU A 75 -12.51 12.06 -2.75
N LEU A 76 -11.28 11.71 -3.13
CA LEU A 76 -10.73 10.39 -2.82
C LEU A 76 -10.70 10.12 -1.31
N LEU A 77 -10.39 11.14 -0.50
CA LEU A 77 -10.37 11.02 0.96
C LEU A 77 -11.78 10.88 1.55
N HIS A 78 -12.75 11.66 1.07
CA HIS A 78 -14.13 11.58 1.54
C HIS A 78 -14.87 10.32 1.07
N THR A 79 -14.39 9.64 0.03
CA THR A 79 -15.07 8.48 -0.57
C THR A 79 -14.42 7.15 -0.20
N TYR A 80 -13.09 7.07 -0.27
CA TYR A 80 -12.36 5.79 -0.18
C TYR A 80 -11.47 5.65 1.06
N ARG A 81 -11.17 6.74 1.77
CA ARG A 81 -10.40 6.67 3.02
C ARG A 81 -11.35 6.61 4.21
N GLN A 82 -11.21 5.58 5.05
CA GLN A 82 -11.87 5.49 6.35
C GLN A 82 -10.89 4.82 7.33
N ASP A 83 -10.19 5.65 8.10
CA ASP A 83 -9.14 5.16 9.00
C ASP A 83 -9.74 4.45 10.23
N GLY A 84 -8.94 3.56 10.82
CA GLY A 84 -9.19 2.96 12.11
C GLY A 84 -10.28 1.89 12.15
N VAL A 85 -10.61 1.28 11.01
CA VAL A 85 -11.52 0.13 10.94
C VAL A 85 -10.87 -1.08 11.60
N GLU A 86 -11.50 -1.56 12.67
CA GLU A 86 -11.08 -2.74 13.41
C GLU A 86 -12.14 -3.83 13.33
N PHE A 87 -11.70 -5.09 13.44
CA PHE A 87 -12.60 -6.22 13.57
C PHE A 87 -12.98 -6.45 15.04
N HIS A 88 -14.28 -6.62 15.29
CA HIS A 88 -14.82 -6.91 16.61
C HIS A 88 -15.45 -8.30 16.61
N ARG A 89 -14.90 -9.20 17.43
CA ARG A 89 -15.42 -10.58 17.54
C ARG A 89 -16.77 -10.56 18.29
N PRO A 90 -17.85 -11.13 17.72
CA PRO A 90 -19.10 -11.32 18.46
C PRO A 90 -18.89 -12.26 19.67
N GLU A 91 -19.54 -11.97 20.80
CA GLU A 91 -19.40 -12.70 22.07
C GLU A 91 -19.84 -14.17 22.01
N THR A 92 -20.63 -14.55 21.01
CA THR A 92 -21.09 -15.92 20.81
C THR A 92 -20.79 -16.37 19.38
N THR A 93 -20.78 -17.69 19.15
CA THR A 93 -20.77 -18.34 17.83
C THR A 93 -22.06 -18.03 17.07
N LEU A 94 -22.42 -16.76 16.95
CA LEU A 94 -23.40 -16.29 16.01
C LEU A 94 -22.86 -16.68 14.65
N VAL A 95 -23.50 -17.69 14.05
CA VAL A 95 -23.48 -17.91 12.61
C VAL A 95 -23.55 -16.53 11.98
N SER A 96 -22.55 -16.17 11.15
CA SER A 96 -22.44 -14.86 10.51
C SER A 96 -23.82 -14.42 10.02
N SER A 97 -24.52 -13.60 10.79
CA SER A 97 -25.85 -13.18 10.40
C SER A 97 -25.62 -12.14 9.31
N SER A 98 -26.35 -12.25 8.20
CA SER A 98 -26.26 -11.28 7.10
C SER A 98 -26.61 -9.84 7.51
N MET A 99 -27.03 -9.63 8.77
CA MET A 99 -27.49 -8.36 9.32
C MET A 99 -26.42 -7.59 10.08
N VAL A 100 -25.30 -8.21 10.50
CA VAL A 100 -24.27 -7.55 11.32
C VAL A 100 -22.89 -7.71 10.72
N LEU A 101 -22.24 -6.58 10.43
CA LEU A 101 -20.86 -6.52 9.99
C LEU A 101 -19.92 -6.42 11.21
N PRO A 102 -19.00 -7.37 11.46
CA PRO A 102 -18.12 -7.38 12.63
C PRO A 102 -16.92 -6.44 12.47
N PHE A 103 -17.11 -5.28 11.84
CA PHE A 103 -16.08 -4.27 11.63
C PHE A 103 -16.63 -2.88 11.97
N ALA A 104 -15.84 -2.09 12.68
CA ALA A 104 -16.21 -0.74 13.07
C ALA A 104 -14.97 0.16 13.18
N PRO A 105 -15.07 1.46 12.85
CA PRO A 105 -13.99 2.41 13.02
C PRO A 105 -13.83 2.81 14.50
N THR A 106 -12.97 2.09 15.21
CA THR A 106 -12.74 2.25 16.66
C THR A 106 -11.28 2.48 17.04
N PHE A 107 -10.35 2.31 16.10
CA PHE A 107 -8.93 2.58 16.36
C PHE A 107 -8.67 4.07 16.56
N HIS A 108 -7.56 4.41 17.19
CA HIS A 108 -7.20 5.79 17.52
C HIS A 108 -7.14 6.72 16.29
N SER A 109 -6.67 6.22 15.15
CA SER A 109 -6.54 6.99 13.90
C SER A 109 -7.86 7.50 13.35
N PHE A 110 -8.98 6.82 13.68
CA PHE A 110 -10.32 7.25 13.25
C PHE A 110 -10.69 8.64 13.81
N HIS A 111 -10.33 8.94 15.07
CA HIS A 111 -10.74 10.19 15.72
C HIS A 111 -10.09 11.41 15.05
N ARG A 112 -8.82 11.27 14.70
CA ARG A 112 -8.08 12.26 13.90
C ARG A 112 -8.66 12.38 12.50
N HIS A 113 -8.82 11.25 11.79
CA HIS A 113 -9.38 11.21 10.44
C HIS A 113 -10.74 11.91 10.36
N ARG A 114 -11.62 11.65 11.33
CA ARG A 114 -12.94 12.28 11.43
C ARG A 114 -12.83 13.79 11.57
N LEU A 115 -11.95 14.28 12.45
CA LEU A 115 -11.77 15.72 12.66
C LEU A 115 -11.21 16.40 11.39
N LEU A 116 -10.28 15.73 10.73
CA LEU A 116 -9.66 16.17 9.48
C LEU A 116 -10.71 16.31 8.36
N LEU A 117 -11.52 15.28 8.11
CA LEU A 117 -12.55 15.36 7.06
C LEU A 117 -13.68 16.34 7.44
N THR A 118 -14.10 16.38 8.71
CA THR A 118 -15.25 17.21 9.11
C THR A 118 -14.96 18.70 9.18
N ARG A 119 -13.72 19.09 9.48
CA ARG A 119 -13.38 20.50 9.78
C ARG A 119 -12.23 21.08 8.98
N LEU A 120 -11.29 20.27 8.48
CA LEU A 120 -10.04 20.78 7.91
C LEU A 120 -9.94 20.59 6.39
N ILE A 121 -10.47 19.48 5.86
CA ILE A 121 -10.52 19.22 4.42
C ILE A 121 -11.96 19.40 3.94
N PRO A 122 -12.24 20.42 3.11
CA PRO A 122 -13.59 20.68 2.63
C PRO A 122 -14.09 19.50 1.79
N SER A 123 -15.38 19.20 1.93
CA SER A 123 -16.06 18.21 1.08
C SER A 123 -16.47 18.86 -0.24
N ASN A 124 -16.30 18.14 -1.34
CA ASN A 124 -16.84 18.54 -2.62
C ASN A 124 -18.25 17.92 -2.79
N LEU A 125 -19.19 18.65 -3.40
CA LEU A 125 -20.57 18.20 -3.61
C LEU A 125 -20.70 17.14 -4.73
N GLN A 126 -19.61 16.84 -5.44
CA GLN A 126 -19.60 15.86 -6.52
C GLN A 126 -19.31 14.46 -5.97
N VAL A 127 -20.07 13.47 -6.43
CA VAL A 127 -19.96 12.07 -6.01
C VAL A 127 -19.47 11.21 -7.16
N LEU A 128 -18.57 10.28 -6.87
CA LEU A 128 -18.15 9.27 -7.85
C LEU A 128 -19.26 8.24 -8.02
N ALA A 129 -19.64 7.95 -9.26
CA ALA A 129 -20.58 6.87 -9.53
C ALA A 129 -19.99 5.51 -9.13
N ASN A 130 -20.82 4.59 -8.64
CA ASN A 130 -20.39 3.29 -8.12
C ASN A 130 -19.71 2.39 -9.19
N ASN A 131 -19.90 2.70 -10.47
CA ASN A 131 -19.30 2.00 -11.60
C ASN A 131 -17.99 2.63 -12.12
N THR A 132 -17.49 3.70 -11.48
CA THR A 132 -16.23 4.35 -11.88
C THR A 132 -15.03 3.41 -11.76
N VAL A 133 -15.03 2.57 -10.72
CA VAL A 133 -13.95 1.64 -10.38
C VAL A 133 -14.55 0.30 -9.99
N ASN A 134 -13.97 -0.81 -10.47
CA ASN A 134 -14.39 -2.16 -10.10
C ASN A 134 -14.20 -2.41 -8.59
N SER A 135 -15.05 -3.23 -7.96
CA SER A 135 -15.00 -3.61 -6.54
C SER A 135 -13.61 -4.01 -6.05
N ILE A 136 -12.87 -4.81 -6.83
CA ILE A 136 -11.48 -5.20 -6.50
C ILE A 136 -10.59 -3.96 -6.36
N LEU A 137 -10.63 -3.06 -7.34
CA LEU A 137 -9.82 -1.85 -7.36
C LEU A 137 -10.28 -0.83 -6.29
N LYS A 138 -11.59 -0.76 -6.02
CA LYS A 138 -12.15 0.06 -4.95
C LYS A 138 -11.63 -0.38 -3.58
N CYS A 139 -11.69 -1.67 -3.28
CA CYS A 139 -11.19 -2.20 -2.01
C CYS A 139 -9.66 -2.11 -1.90
N THR A 140 -8.95 -2.27 -3.02
CA THR A 140 -7.50 -2.02 -3.08
C THR A 140 -7.18 -0.57 -2.71
N LEU A 141 -7.86 0.39 -3.34
CA LEU A 141 -7.69 1.81 -3.05
C LEU A 141 -8.03 2.12 -1.59
N HIS A 142 -9.12 1.56 -1.06
CA HIS A 142 -9.47 1.70 0.35
C HIS A 142 -8.36 1.21 1.29
N HIS A 143 -7.77 0.04 1.02
CA HIS A 143 -6.66 -0.50 1.80
C HIS A 143 -5.33 0.23 1.60
N MET A 144 -5.13 0.89 0.47
CA MET A 144 -3.97 1.77 0.23
C MET A 144 -4.10 3.11 0.96
N LEU A 145 -5.32 3.63 1.12
CA LEU A 145 -5.55 4.95 1.72
C LEU A 145 -5.81 4.90 3.22
N SER A 146 -6.48 3.85 3.72
CA SER A 146 -6.99 3.84 5.09
C SER A 146 -6.01 3.21 6.06
N THR A 147 -5.63 3.96 7.10
CA THR A 147 -4.67 3.49 8.11
C THR A 147 -5.38 2.79 9.28
N THR A 148 -4.97 1.56 9.54
CA THR A 148 -5.44 0.74 10.65
C THR A 148 -4.41 -0.34 10.96
N VAL A 149 -4.31 -0.78 12.20
CA VAL A 149 -3.41 -1.87 12.61
C VAL A 149 -4.24 -3.09 12.96
N ASP A 150 -4.16 -4.13 12.13
CA ASP A 150 -4.83 -5.41 12.39
C ASP A 150 -3.90 -6.32 13.19
N ALA A 151 -4.19 -6.46 14.48
CA ALA A 151 -3.44 -7.29 15.42
C ALA A 151 -3.99 -8.72 15.57
N ARG A 152 -4.97 -9.13 14.75
CA ARG A 152 -5.54 -10.48 14.82
C ARG A 152 -4.54 -11.54 14.37
N LEU A 153 -4.51 -12.67 15.09
CA LEU A 153 -3.77 -13.85 14.65
C LEU A 153 -4.30 -14.37 13.31
N ARG A 154 -3.39 -14.57 12.36
CA ARG A 154 -3.71 -15.04 11.01
C ARG A 154 -3.40 -16.51 10.77
N GLY A 155 -2.64 -17.13 11.67
CA GLY A 155 -2.17 -18.52 11.51
C GLY A 155 -0.95 -18.67 10.60
N ASP A 156 -0.46 -17.60 10.00
CA ASP A 156 0.78 -17.55 9.19
C ASP A 156 1.94 -16.87 9.93
N GLU A 157 1.86 -16.76 11.26
CA GLU A 157 2.83 -16.08 12.13
C GLU A 157 4.27 -16.64 12.02
N SER A 158 4.44 -17.87 11.50
CA SER A 158 5.74 -18.46 11.21
C SER A 158 6.48 -17.77 10.07
N SER A 159 5.76 -17.06 9.19
CA SER A 159 6.32 -16.26 8.09
C SER A 159 6.82 -14.88 8.57
N CYS A 160 6.52 -14.51 9.81
CA CYS A 160 6.99 -13.26 10.37
C CYS A 160 8.46 -13.39 10.75
N ASN A 161 9.27 -12.47 10.19
CA ASN A 161 10.72 -12.48 10.23
C ASN A 161 11.21 -12.88 11.64
N GLN A 162 11.92 -14.02 11.79
CA GLN A 162 12.17 -14.66 13.10
C GLN A 162 12.83 -13.73 14.15
N LEU A 163 13.45 -12.63 13.73
CA LEU A 163 13.99 -11.58 14.60
C LEU A 163 12.92 -10.75 15.33
N SER A 164 11.71 -10.57 14.77
CA SER A 164 10.60 -9.92 15.47
C SER A 164 10.09 -10.79 16.62
N GLN A 165 10.14 -12.12 16.47
CA GLN A 165 9.79 -13.07 17.53
C GLN A 165 10.68 -12.87 18.77
N TYR A 166 11.99 -12.67 18.58
CA TYR A 166 12.94 -12.37 19.67
C TYR A 166 12.79 -10.96 20.27
N ARG A 167 12.36 -9.95 19.50
CA ARG A 167 12.11 -8.59 20.03
C ARG A 167 10.78 -8.48 20.77
N ALA A 168 9.71 -9.09 20.26
CA ALA A 168 8.41 -9.11 20.92
C ALA A 168 8.50 -9.77 22.31
N LEU A 169 9.28 -10.84 22.45
CA LEU A 169 9.56 -11.51 23.73
C LEU A 169 10.36 -10.64 24.72
N ARG A 170 11.16 -9.67 24.23
CA ARG A 170 11.97 -8.78 25.09
C ARG A 170 11.25 -7.49 25.49
N SER A 171 10.31 -7.00 24.69
CA SER A 171 9.62 -5.72 24.94
C SER A 171 8.50 -5.79 25.99
N GLY A 172 8.26 -6.96 26.59
CA GLY A 172 7.22 -7.19 27.60
C GLY A 172 7.68 -7.21 29.06
N ARG A 173 8.95 -6.89 29.38
CA ARG A 173 9.41 -6.82 30.77
C ARG A 173 9.69 -5.38 31.18
N SER A 174 8.89 -4.88 32.12
CA SER A 174 9.17 -3.67 32.90
C SER A 174 10.62 -3.69 33.43
N PRO A 175 11.35 -2.57 33.46
CA PRO A 175 12.71 -2.53 33.98
C PRO A 175 12.69 -2.75 35.49
N ARG A 176 12.87 -4.00 35.93
CA ARG A 176 13.19 -4.29 37.33
C ARG A 176 14.70 -4.14 37.52
N SER A 177 15.05 -3.43 38.58
CA SER A 177 16.40 -3.15 39.07
C SER A 177 17.31 -4.38 39.00
N ILE A 178 18.52 -4.19 38.47
CA ILE A 178 19.62 -5.15 38.42
C ILE A 178 20.16 -5.37 39.84
N SER A 179 19.45 -6.15 40.66
CA SER A 179 20.00 -6.60 41.95
C SER A 179 19.55 -7.98 42.45
N ASP A 180 18.60 -8.66 41.79
CA ASP A 180 18.08 -9.95 42.27
C ASP A 180 18.08 -11.05 41.19
N ASP A 181 19.22 -11.21 40.50
CA ASP A 181 19.46 -12.38 39.64
C ASP A 181 20.12 -13.50 40.44
N VAL A 182 19.33 -14.22 41.24
CA VAL A 182 19.45 -15.67 41.46
C VAL A 182 18.05 -16.16 41.84
N GLU A 183 17.52 -17.13 41.11
CA GLU A 183 16.33 -17.91 41.44
C GLU A 183 16.46 -18.52 42.85
N ILE A 184 16.04 -17.76 43.87
CA ILE A 184 15.85 -18.28 45.21
C ILE A 184 14.36 -18.59 45.33
N ILE A 185 14.06 -19.87 45.13
CA ILE A 185 12.81 -20.49 45.52
C ILE A 185 12.54 -20.10 46.98
N ASP A 186 11.40 -19.47 47.23
CA ASP A 186 10.99 -19.08 48.57
C ASP A 186 10.96 -20.33 49.47
N LYS A 187 11.73 -20.30 50.56
CA LYS A 187 11.90 -21.43 51.49
C LYS A 187 10.58 -21.83 52.16
N SER A 188 9.56 -20.98 52.09
CA SER A 188 8.21 -21.27 52.56
C SER A 188 7.49 -22.32 51.69
N VAL A 189 7.77 -22.36 50.38
CA VAL A 189 7.15 -23.26 49.38
C VAL A 189 7.79 -24.65 49.39
N LEU A 190 9.06 -24.76 49.78
CA LEU A 190 9.78 -26.03 49.94
C LEU A 190 9.34 -26.86 51.17
N LYS A 191 8.54 -26.28 52.09
CA LYS A 191 8.06 -27.01 53.27
C LYS A 191 6.69 -27.67 53.08
N SER A 192 5.95 -27.33 52.02
CA SER A 192 4.60 -27.86 51.78
C SER A 192 4.53 -28.93 50.69
N THR A 193 5.63 -29.21 49.98
CA THR A 193 5.67 -30.23 48.94
C THR A 193 6.03 -31.61 49.52
N GLY A 194 5.05 -32.51 49.48
CA GLY A 194 5.17 -33.88 49.99
C GLY A 194 6.31 -34.67 49.34
N LYS A 195 6.93 -35.55 50.13
CA LYS A 195 8.13 -36.37 49.81
C LYS A 195 7.90 -37.50 48.79
N ASN A 196 7.09 -37.32 47.76
CA ASN A 196 6.96 -38.31 46.70
C ASN A 196 7.23 -37.66 45.35
N GLY A 197 8.39 -38.02 44.75
CA GLY A 197 8.88 -37.47 43.49
C GLY A 197 7.97 -37.82 42.31
N GLN A 198 6.98 -36.97 42.06
CA GLN A 198 6.32 -36.87 40.77
C GLN A 198 6.66 -35.51 40.18
N MET A 199 7.28 -35.51 38.99
CA MET A 199 7.41 -34.32 38.17
C MET A 199 6.00 -33.81 37.86
N ASN A 200 5.65 -32.62 38.35
CA ASN A 200 4.44 -31.96 37.92
C ASN A 200 4.53 -31.73 36.41
N HIS A 201 3.52 -32.21 35.69
CA HIS A 201 3.31 -31.89 34.29
C HIS A 201 3.17 -30.37 34.21
N PHE A 202 4.16 -29.70 33.61
CA PHE A 202 4.12 -28.25 33.41
C PHE A 202 2.95 -27.96 32.46
N ASN A 203 1.91 -27.29 32.97
CA ASN A 203 0.79 -26.84 32.14
C ASN A 203 1.17 -25.48 31.55
N PRO A 204 1.28 -25.33 30.22
CA PRO A 204 1.68 -24.07 29.58
C PRO A 204 0.73 -22.88 29.84
N ASN A 205 -0.42 -23.13 30.48
CA ASN A 205 -1.41 -22.12 30.83
C ASN A 205 -1.16 -21.41 32.16
N ASP A 206 -0.19 -21.87 32.96
CA ASP A 206 0.08 -21.29 34.29
C ASP A 206 0.97 -20.01 34.22
N ASP A 207 1.49 -19.65 33.04
CA ASP A 207 2.40 -18.50 32.84
C ASP A 207 1.72 -17.23 32.31
N VAL A 208 0.38 -17.15 32.30
CA VAL A 208 -0.35 -15.96 31.81
C VAL A 208 -0.95 -15.18 32.98
N GLU A 209 -0.10 -14.48 33.73
CA GLU A 209 -0.57 -13.45 34.67
C GLU A 209 -0.70 -12.09 33.97
N PHE A 210 -1.95 -11.68 33.72
CA PHE A 210 -2.36 -10.28 33.85
C PHE A 210 -3.86 -10.24 34.20
N THR A 211 -4.14 -9.95 35.46
CA THR A 211 -5.50 -9.85 36.01
C THR A 211 -5.96 -8.39 35.98
N SER A 212 -7.10 -8.13 35.35
CA SER A 212 -7.92 -6.94 35.65
C SER A 212 -8.80 -7.22 36.87
N TYR A 213 -9.26 -6.16 37.53
CA TYR A 213 -9.99 -6.21 38.81
C TYR A 213 -11.35 -6.96 38.78
N ASP A 214 -11.81 -7.45 37.62
CA ASP A 214 -13.11 -8.14 37.49
C ASP A 214 -13.04 -9.48 36.74
N GLY A 215 -11.85 -10.00 36.43
CA GLY A 215 -11.71 -11.36 35.87
C GLY A 215 -12.32 -11.60 34.46
N VAL A 216 -12.96 -10.60 33.86
CA VAL A 216 -13.49 -10.69 32.49
C VAL A 216 -12.45 -10.16 31.50
N LYS A 217 -11.94 -11.06 30.64
CA LYS A 217 -11.11 -10.66 29.49
C LYS A 217 -11.94 -9.76 28.57
N SER A 218 -11.41 -8.59 28.20
CA SER A 218 -12.01 -7.83 27.09
C SER A 218 -11.99 -8.69 25.82
N ALA A 219 -13.01 -8.56 24.97
CA ALA A 219 -13.18 -9.37 23.76
C ALA A 219 -11.96 -9.34 22.79
N ARG A 220 -11.05 -8.36 22.94
CA ARG A 220 -9.75 -8.28 22.23
C ARG A 220 -8.79 -9.43 22.54
N GLN A 221 -8.91 -10.11 23.69
CA GLN A 221 -7.85 -10.99 24.22
C GLN A 221 -8.11 -12.51 24.10
N LEU A 222 -9.21 -12.93 23.47
CA LEU A 222 -9.67 -14.33 23.49
C LEU A 222 -9.00 -15.26 22.46
N LEU A 223 -8.17 -14.75 21.55
CA LEU A 223 -7.47 -15.58 20.54
C LEU A 223 -5.95 -15.56 20.69
N GLY A 224 -5.38 -14.65 21.48
CA GLY A 224 -3.99 -14.26 21.33
C GLY A 224 -3.82 -13.25 20.19
N ASP A 225 -2.72 -12.51 20.21
CA ASP A 225 -2.45 -11.40 19.31
C ASP A 225 -1.34 -11.78 18.30
N SER A 226 -1.37 -11.23 17.08
CA SER A 226 -0.37 -11.44 16.00
C SER A 226 0.98 -10.81 16.31
N GLN A 227 2.09 -11.56 16.25
CA GLN A 227 3.45 -11.07 16.54
C GLN A 227 3.93 -10.01 15.53
N CYS A 228 3.22 -9.87 14.42
CA CYS A 228 3.54 -9.05 13.27
C CYS A 228 2.24 -8.44 12.71
N PRO A 229 1.65 -7.47 13.42
CA PRO A 229 0.36 -6.93 13.04
C PRO A 229 0.45 -6.26 11.66
N LEU A 230 -0.66 -6.29 10.91
CA LEU A 230 -0.73 -5.71 9.58
C LEU A 230 -1.03 -4.23 9.65
N LEU A 231 -0.23 -3.43 8.97
CA LEU A 231 -0.55 -2.03 8.73
C LEU A 231 -1.40 -1.90 7.45
N GLY A 232 -2.55 -1.26 7.57
CA GLY A 232 -3.32 -0.71 6.45
C GLY A 232 -2.80 0.66 6.03
N GLY A 233 -3.09 1.06 4.80
CA GLY A 233 -2.73 2.38 4.29
C GLY A 233 -1.27 2.54 3.88
N ALA A 234 -0.49 1.45 3.89
CA ALA A 234 0.90 1.41 3.47
C ALA A 234 1.01 1.02 1.99
N VAL A 235 1.87 1.74 1.26
CA VAL A 235 2.16 1.54 -0.17
C VAL A 235 3.67 1.43 -0.37
N PHE A 236 4.09 0.49 -1.19
CA PHE A 236 5.47 0.23 -1.52
C PHE A 236 5.99 1.28 -2.52
N SER A 237 7.15 1.84 -2.21
CA SER A 237 7.98 2.61 -3.14
C SER A 237 9.44 2.16 -3.02
N GLN A 238 10.24 2.42 -4.05
CA GLN A 238 11.68 2.11 -4.06
C GLN A 238 12.45 2.85 -2.95
N TRP A 239 11.90 3.96 -2.45
CA TRP A 239 12.49 4.79 -1.38
C TRP A 239 11.88 4.51 -0.01
N GLY A 240 11.23 3.36 0.16
CA GLY A 240 10.59 2.94 1.42
C GLY A 240 9.07 2.89 1.33
N ALA A 241 8.45 2.16 2.25
CA ALA A 241 6.99 2.12 2.37
C ALA A 241 6.47 3.49 2.83
N ILE A 242 5.39 3.98 2.22
CA ILE A 242 4.76 5.27 2.51
C ILE A 242 3.30 5.07 2.90
N SER A 243 2.71 6.03 3.60
CA SER A 243 1.26 6.06 3.79
C SER A 243 0.58 6.92 2.73
N ALA A 244 -0.14 6.28 1.81
CA ALA A 244 -0.77 7.00 0.70
C ALA A 244 -1.96 7.87 1.16
N GLY A 245 -2.66 7.47 2.22
CA GLY A 245 -3.69 8.30 2.83
C GLY A 245 -3.16 9.66 3.29
N HIS A 246 -2.05 9.65 4.04
CA HIS A 246 -1.38 10.85 4.55
C HIS A 246 -0.81 11.72 3.41
N LEU A 247 -0.19 11.08 2.42
CA LEU A 247 0.28 11.74 1.21
C LEU A 247 -0.83 12.54 0.50
N ILE A 248 -1.96 11.89 0.21
CA ILE A 248 -3.09 12.54 -0.50
C ILE A 248 -3.77 13.58 0.40
N ALA A 249 -3.83 13.36 1.71
CA ALA A 249 -4.34 14.35 2.66
C ALA A 249 -3.49 15.62 2.69
N GLY A 250 -2.16 15.50 2.68
CA GLY A 250 -1.25 16.64 2.57
C GLY A 250 -1.44 17.39 1.26
N VAL A 251 -1.56 16.68 0.12
CA VAL A 251 -1.85 17.29 -1.19
C VAL A 251 -3.19 18.02 -1.18
N ALA A 252 -4.26 17.41 -0.65
CA ALA A 252 -5.59 18.04 -0.57
C ALA A 252 -5.59 19.28 0.34
N ALA A 253 -4.95 19.19 1.50
CA ALA A 253 -4.85 20.30 2.46
C ALA A 253 -3.99 21.45 1.91
N GLY A 254 -2.91 21.16 1.17
CA GLY A 254 -2.08 22.16 0.50
C GLY A 254 -2.71 22.75 -0.75
N ALA A 255 -3.52 21.97 -1.47
CA ALA A 255 -4.28 22.42 -2.62
C ALA A 255 -5.38 23.44 -2.26
N GLN A 256 -5.95 23.29 -1.06
CA GLN A 256 -7.00 24.15 -0.52
C GLN A 256 -6.69 24.49 0.95
N PRO A 257 -5.70 25.37 1.21
CA PRO A 257 -5.26 25.66 2.56
C PRO A 257 -6.40 26.29 3.38
N GLN A 258 -6.62 25.75 4.58
CA GLN A 258 -7.58 26.25 5.54
C GLN A 258 -6.84 26.63 6.83
N GLN A 259 -7.28 27.71 7.48
CA GLN A 259 -6.90 28.03 8.84
C GLN A 259 -8.16 28.01 9.70
N VAL A 260 -8.23 27.07 10.64
CA VAL A 260 -9.43 26.81 11.41
C VAL A 260 -9.18 27.16 12.88
N PRO A 261 -10.08 27.91 13.54
CA PRO A 261 -9.96 28.18 14.96
C PRO A 261 -9.99 26.88 15.79
N VAL A 262 -9.08 26.73 16.75
CA VAL A 262 -9.00 25.53 17.62
C VAL A 262 -10.32 25.28 18.36
N LEU A 263 -11.02 26.35 18.73
CA LEU A 263 -12.32 26.26 19.41
C LEU A 263 -13.39 25.57 18.55
N GLU A 264 -13.35 25.73 17.21
CA GLU A 264 -14.28 25.04 16.31
C GLU A 264 -13.98 23.54 16.19
N LEU A 265 -12.72 23.17 16.42
CA LEU A 265 -12.26 21.78 16.46
C LEU A 265 -12.63 21.10 17.79
N ALA A 266 -12.72 21.85 18.90
CA ALA A 266 -12.81 21.35 20.27
C ALA A 266 -14.18 20.80 20.73
N LYS A 267 -15.07 20.32 19.84
CA LYS A 267 -16.40 19.76 20.19
C LYS A 267 -17.27 20.65 21.11
N GLY A 268 -17.03 21.96 21.15
CA GLY A 268 -17.70 22.88 22.07
C GLY A 268 -17.27 22.74 23.53
N SER A 269 -16.17 22.03 23.81
CA SER A 269 -15.57 21.87 25.13
C SER A 269 -14.63 23.04 25.44
N VAL A 270 -14.47 23.37 26.74
CA VAL A 270 -13.49 24.37 27.18
C VAL A 270 -12.09 23.78 27.11
N LEU A 271 -11.19 24.46 26.41
CA LEU A 271 -9.78 24.08 26.37
C LEU A 271 -9.13 24.44 27.71
N ASN A 272 -8.64 23.42 28.43
CA ASN A 272 -7.98 23.58 29.73
C ASN A 272 -6.47 23.85 29.62
N TYR A 273 -5.98 24.19 28.43
CA TYR A 273 -4.56 24.35 28.13
C TYR A 273 -4.22 25.82 27.91
N ASN A 274 -3.22 26.30 28.65
CA ASN A 274 -2.70 27.66 28.50
C ASN A 274 -1.78 27.76 27.27
N ASN A 275 -1.63 28.97 26.71
CA ASN A 275 -0.72 29.28 25.60
C ASN A 275 -0.97 28.52 24.29
N VAL A 276 -2.16 27.95 24.10
CA VAL A 276 -2.54 27.31 22.84
C VAL A 276 -2.74 28.37 21.75
N GLN A 277 -2.20 28.12 20.55
CA GLN A 277 -2.45 28.97 19.39
C GLN A 277 -3.95 29.02 19.06
N GLN A 278 -4.42 30.12 18.48
CA GLN A 278 -5.85 30.31 18.22
C GLN A 278 -6.36 29.52 17.01
N THR A 279 -5.49 29.27 16.04
CA THR A 279 -5.82 28.64 14.75
C THR A 279 -4.83 27.54 14.41
N VAL A 280 -5.29 26.55 13.64
CA VAL A 280 -4.48 25.46 13.09
C VAL A 280 -4.53 25.53 11.57
N THR A 281 -3.39 25.37 10.92
CA THR A 281 -3.30 25.35 9.45
C THR A 281 -3.47 23.92 8.95
N SER A 282 -4.44 23.64 8.06
CA SER A 282 -4.88 22.28 7.67
C SER A 282 -3.79 21.34 7.19
N LEU A 283 -2.70 21.84 6.61
CA LEU A 283 -1.58 21.02 6.12
C LEU A 283 -0.87 20.24 7.25
N PHE A 284 -0.69 20.86 8.41
CA PHE A 284 -0.03 20.26 9.57
C PHE A 284 -0.80 19.06 10.16
N PRO A 285 -2.07 19.18 10.56
CA PRO A 285 -2.86 18.06 11.08
C PRO A 285 -3.24 17.03 10.02
N ALA A 286 -3.22 17.41 8.73
CA ALA A 286 -3.40 16.46 7.63
C ALA A 286 -2.20 15.52 7.43
N THR A 287 -1.06 15.88 8.01
CA THR A 287 0.20 15.14 7.94
C THR A 287 0.81 15.02 9.35
N LEU A 288 2.00 15.59 9.56
CA LEU A 288 2.87 15.39 10.72
C LEU A 288 2.22 15.71 12.08
N SER A 289 1.59 16.87 12.22
CA SER A 289 1.01 17.28 13.51
C SER A 289 -0.16 16.39 13.91
N GLY A 290 -0.80 15.73 12.95
CA GLY A 290 -1.90 14.81 13.20
C GLY A 290 -1.41 13.57 13.94
N ASP A 291 -0.43 12.87 13.37
CA ASP A 291 0.16 11.67 13.96
C ASP A 291 0.92 11.97 15.26
N LEU A 292 1.64 13.10 15.31
CA LEU A 292 2.33 13.51 16.53
C LEU A 292 1.35 13.81 17.67
N ALA A 293 0.22 14.46 17.39
CA ALA A 293 -0.81 14.70 18.40
C ALA A 293 -1.41 13.39 18.92
N GLU A 294 -1.66 12.44 18.02
CA GLU A 294 -2.17 11.11 18.35
C GLU A 294 -1.20 10.33 19.24
N ALA A 295 0.09 10.32 18.89
CA ALA A 295 1.15 9.71 19.68
C ALA A 295 1.29 10.35 21.07
N VAL A 296 1.22 11.68 21.15
CA VAL A 296 1.27 12.44 22.41
C VAL A 296 0.11 12.06 23.33
N LEU A 297 -1.12 12.06 22.81
CA LEU A 297 -2.31 11.80 23.62
C LEU A 297 -2.35 10.34 24.08
N ILE A 298 -2.17 9.38 23.17
CA ILE A 298 -2.23 7.96 23.50
C ILE A 298 -1.10 7.55 24.44
N GLN A 299 0.16 7.84 24.09
CA GLN A 299 1.28 7.40 24.94
C GLN A 299 1.32 8.17 26.26
N GLY A 300 0.89 9.44 26.26
CA GLY A 300 0.75 10.26 27.46
C GLY A 300 -0.30 9.70 28.42
N THR A 301 -1.48 9.29 27.94
CA THR A 301 -2.54 8.78 28.83
C THR A 301 -2.43 7.30 29.16
N ASP A 302 -2.02 6.46 28.21
CA ASP A 302 -2.00 5.01 28.41
C ASP A 302 -0.79 4.56 29.23
N ARG A 303 0.33 5.28 29.13
CA ARG A 303 1.58 4.93 29.81
C ARG A 303 2.00 5.90 30.90
N GLY A 304 1.42 7.09 30.95
CA GLY A 304 1.87 8.16 31.85
C GLY A 304 3.33 8.59 31.60
N SER A 305 3.87 8.31 30.41
CA SER A 305 5.26 8.61 30.07
C SER A 305 5.42 10.08 29.72
N SER A 306 6.45 10.73 30.27
CA SER A 306 6.85 12.08 29.85
C SER A 306 7.63 12.10 28.54
N ALA A 307 8.10 10.93 28.08
CA ALA A 307 8.83 10.76 26.83
C ALA A 307 7.96 10.01 25.80
N ILE A 308 7.79 10.61 24.62
CA ILE A 308 6.99 10.04 23.53
C ILE A 308 7.90 9.30 22.56
N SER A 309 7.62 8.03 22.29
CA SER A 309 8.34 7.21 21.31
C SER A 309 7.80 7.46 19.92
N ILE A 310 8.69 7.64 18.94
CA ILE A 310 8.35 7.83 17.53
C ILE A 310 8.98 6.73 16.68
N GLY A 311 8.23 6.24 15.70
CA GLY A 311 8.72 5.29 14.71
C GLY A 311 8.52 3.84 15.10
N THR A 312 7.85 3.11 14.22
CA THR A 312 7.78 1.65 14.26
C THR A 312 8.03 1.12 12.86
N ALA A 313 9.15 0.42 12.71
CA ALA A 313 9.52 -0.23 11.46
C ALA A 313 8.68 -1.49 11.20
N GLY A 314 8.55 -1.84 9.92
CA GLY A 314 7.96 -3.08 9.44
C GLY A 314 8.62 -3.57 8.16
N ASN A 315 8.11 -4.67 7.62
CA ASN A 315 8.57 -5.28 6.38
C ASN A 315 7.39 -5.76 5.53
N TRP A 316 7.60 -5.84 4.23
CA TRP A 316 6.62 -6.44 3.31
C TRP A 316 6.66 -7.96 3.39
N ASN A 317 5.53 -8.57 3.03
CA ASN A 317 5.37 -10.02 2.98
C ASN A 317 6.17 -10.71 1.89
N SER A 318 6.42 -10.00 0.80
CA SER A 318 7.25 -10.44 -0.30
C SER A 318 7.97 -9.24 -0.88
N THR A 319 9.14 -9.47 -1.47
CA THR A 319 9.85 -8.47 -2.29
C THR A 319 9.09 -8.19 -3.58
N GLN A 320 8.45 -9.21 -4.17
CA GLN A 320 7.64 -9.07 -5.36
C GLN A 320 6.53 -10.14 -5.42
N PRO A 321 5.24 -9.77 -5.57
CA PRO A 321 4.69 -8.44 -5.35
C PRO A 321 4.42 -8.14 -3.86
N PRO A 322 4.66 -6.90 -3.39
CA PRO A 322 4.30 -6.47 -2.04
C PRO A 322 2.79 -6.30 -1.92
N ARG A 323 2.16 -6.94 -0.93
CA ARG A 323 0.69 -6.88 -0.72
C ARG A 323 0.26 -6.47 0.67
N HIS A 324 1.04 -6.84 1.68
CA HIS A 324 0.75 -6.44 3.05
C HIS A 324 2.04 -6.09 3.80
N TYR A 325 1.95 -5.03 4.60
CA TYR A 325 3.03 -4.53 5.42
C TYR A 325 2.86 -5.03 6.86
N MET A 326 3.87 -5.71 7.39
CA MET A 326 3.90 -6.30 8.71
C MET A 326 4.80 -5.47 9.62
N LEU A 327 4.25 -4.97 10.74
CA LEU A 327 5.04 -4.26 11.73
C LEU A 327 5.87 -5.23 12.57
N HIS A 328 7.03 -4.78 13.04
CA HIS A 328 7.89 -5.58 13.94
C HIS A 328 7.44 -5.54 15.40
N SER A 329 6.56 -4.60 15.76
CA SER A 329 6.06 -4.41 17.12
C SER A 329 4.58 -4.03 17.09
N ARG A 330 3.93 -4.18 18.24
CA ARG A 330 2.55 -3.73 18.51
C ARG A 330 2.50 -2.46 19.34
N THR A 331 3.64 -2.03 19.86
CA THR A 331 3.76 -0.80 20.65
C THR A 331 4.25 0.32 19.76
N ASN A 332 3.88 1.57 20.08
CA ASN A 332 4.31 2.77 19.35
C ASN A 332 3.78 2.81 17.91
N VAL A 333 2.54 2.33 17.72
CA VAL A 333 1.89 2.22 16.41
C VAL A 333 1.12 3.49 16.04
N GLU A 334 1.21 4.53 16.86
CA GLU A 334 0.55 5.83 16.63
C GLU A 334 1.28 6.66 15.55
N MET A 335 2.55 6.36 15.29
CA MET A 335 3.33 6.98 14.21
C MET A 335 4.37 5.98 13.67
N THR A 336 3.97 5.23 12.63
CA THR A 336 4.79 4.18 12.01
C THR A 336 5.73 4.72 10.93
N ASP A 337 6.74 3.93 10.51
CA ASP A 337 7.67 4.34 9.45
C ASP A 337 6.97 4.74 8.13
N PRO A 338 5.94 4.01 7.65
CA PRO A 338 5.22 4.42 6.46
C PRO A 338 4.42 5.71 6.65
N GLU A 339 3.81 5.90 7.81
CA GLU A 339 3.10 7.15 8.15
C GLU A 339 4.05 8.35 8.16
N ILE A 340 5.21 8.23 8.83
CA ILE A 340 6.24 9.28 8.83
C ILE A 340 6.64 9.68 7.40
N ARG A 341 6.94 8.70 6.54
CA ARG A 341 7.32 9.01 5.14
C ARG A 341 6.17 9.62 4.35
N GLY A 342 4.95 9.08 4.51
CA GLY A 342 3.74 9.59 3.87
C GLY A 342 3.41 11.03 4.30
N ASP A 343 3.61 11.35 5.58
CA ASP A 343 3.44 12.69 6.13
C ASP A 343 4.46 13.68 5.59
N ILE A 344 5.74 13.29 5.56
CA ILE A 344 6.80 14.13 5.00
C ILE A 344 6.52 14.42 3.52
N ASP A 345 6.23 13.38 2.73
CA ASP A 345 5.95 13.52 1.30
C ASP A 345 4.68 14.34 1.08
N GLY A 346 3.63 14.09 1.86
CA GLY A 346 2.37 14.85 1.83
C GLY A 346 2.56 16.32 2.21
N PHE A 347 3.39 16.63 3.22
CA PHE A 347 3.65 18.00 3.68
C PHE A 347 4.45 18.78 2.63
N VAL A 348 5.50 18.17 2.09
CA VAL A 348 6.35 18.77 1.07
C VAL A 348 5.58 19.00 -0.22
N LEU A 349 4.86 17.99 -0.71
CA LEU A 349 4.01 18.14 -1.88
C LEU A 349 2.90 19.15 -1.63
N GLY A 350 2.17 19.07 -0.52
CA GLY A 350 1.13 20.04 -0.16
C GLY A 350 1.64 21.48 -0.14
N SER A 351 2.87 21.70 0.37
CA SER A 351 3.52 23.03 0.34
C SER A 351 3.89 23.49 -1.07
N ALA A 352 4.22 22.57 -1.97
CA ALA A 352 4.61 22.86 -3.35
C ALA A 352 3.42 22.96 -4.33
N VAL A 353 2.27 22.33 -4.03
CA VAL A 353 1.08 22.29 -4.90
C VAL A 353 0.65 23.67 -5.41
N PRO A 354 0.55 24.74 -4.58
CA PRO A 354 0.14 26.05 -5.07
C PRO A 354 1.04 26.60 -6.18
N SER A 355 2.36 26.39 -6.08
CA SER A 355 3.34 26.80 -7.10
C SER A 355 3.24 25.96 -8.38
N ALA A 356 3.02 24.65 -8.23
CA ALA A 356 2.86 23.72 -9.34
C ALA A 356 1.58 24.04 -10.15
N LEU A 357 0.45 24.28 -9.46
CA LEU A 357 -0.81 24.69 -10.09
C LEU A 357 -0.75 26.09 -10.70
N GLY A 358 0.10 26.97 -10.18
CA GLY A 358 0.39 28.27 -10.79
C GLY A 358 1.13 28.15 -12.13
N THR A 359 1.92 27.09 -12.31
CA THR A 359 2.65 26.80 -13.56
C THR A 359 1.76 26.06 -14.56
N PHE A 360 1.05 25.01 -14.10
CA PHE A 360 0.12 24.22 -14.90
C PHE A 360 -1.21 24.01 -14.16
N SER A 361 -2.23 24.76 -14.57
CA SER A 361 -3.56 24.71 -13.94
C SER A 361 -4.33 23.43 -14.21
N THR A 362 -4.01 22.71 -15.29
CA THR A 362 -4.68 21.47 -15.73
C THR A 362 -3.96 20.20 -15.26
N MET A 363 -2.99 20.34 -14.35
CA MET A 363 -2.22 19.21 -13.84
C MET A 363 -3.11 18.22 -13.08
N ARG A 364 -2.99 16.93 -13.43
CA ARG A 364 -3.72 15.83 -12.79
C ARG A 364 -3.00 15.32 -11.55
N LEU A 365 -3.73 14.72 -10.61
CA LEU A 365 -3.15 14.16 -9.39
C LEU A 365 -2.23 12.98 -9.73
N SER A 366 -2.64 12.10 -10.66
CA SER A 366 -1.79 10.97 -11.08
C SER A 366 -0.45 11.44 -11.66
N GLN A 367 -0.44 12.52 -12.44
CA GLN A 367 0.78 13.11 -13.01
C GLN A 367 1.66 13.73 -11.92
N TYR A 368 1.04 14.43 -10.97
CA TYR A 368 1.75 15.07 -9.87
C TYR A 368 2.50 14.05 -9.00
N LEU A 369 1.83 12.93 -8.67
CA LEU A 369 2.44 11.82 -7.93
C LEU A 369 3.51 11.08 -8.75
N ASP A 370 3.25 10.84 -10.04
CA ASP A 370 4.21 10.19 -10.96
C ASP A 370 5.51 10.99 -11.07
N MET A 371 5.43 12.32 -11.14
CA MET A 371 6.61 13.19 -11.15
C MET A 371 7.42 13.14 -9.84
N PHE A 372 6.76 13.02 -8.68
CA PHE A 372 7.47 13.01 -7.38
C PHE A 372 8.15 11.68 -7.08
N TYR A 373 7.52 10.58 -7.47
CA TYR A 373 8.03 9.21 -7.31
C TYR A 373 8.77 8.71 -8.55
N SER A 374 9.32 9.62 -9.36
CA SER A 374 10.20 9.26 -10.46
C SER A 374 11.67 9.33 -10.02
N ALA A 375 12.52 8.47 -10.57
CA ALA A 375 13.92 8.36 -10.17
C ALA A 375 14.74 9.63 -10.49
N ARG A 376 14.52 10.23 -11.66
CA ARG A 376 15.35 11.33 -12.18
C ARG A 376 14.61 12.65 -12.27
N ASN A 377 13.34 12.62 -12.68
CA ASN A 377 12.53 13.82 -12.82
C ASN A 377 11.87 14.15 -11.48
N GLY A 378 11.85 15.42 -11.10
CA GLY A 378 11.08 15.89 -9.95
C GLY A 378 9.90 16.74 -10.40
N VAL A 379 9.07 17.16 -9.45
CA VAL A 379 7.90 18.00 -9.72
C VAL A 379 8.36 19.42 -10.12
N PHE A 380 8.58 19.64 -11.42
CA PHE A 380 9.12 20.87 -12.03
C PHE A 380 10.47 21.36 -11.44
N ASN A 381 11.03 20.63 -10.49
CA ASN A 381 12.28 20.89 -9.81
C ASN A 381 12.94 19.53 -9.52
N PRO A 382 14.17 19.27 -9.99
CA PRO A 382 14.86 17.99 -9.75
C PRO A 382 15.19 17.73 -8.27
N VAL A 383 15.07 18.71 -7.38
CA VAL A 383 15.22 18.48 -5.93
C VAL A 383 13.97 17.88 -5.31
N LEU A 384 12.79 18.20 -5.86
CA LEU A 384 11.48 17.82 -5.33
C LEU A 384 11.12 16.38 -5.72
N ARG A 385 11.75 15.42 -5.03
CA ARG A 385 11.66 13.96 -5.25
C ARG A 385 11.62 13.20 -3.93
N ALA A 386 11.03 12.01 -3.95
CA ALA A 386 10.94 11.11 -2.78
C ALA A 386 12.31 10.69 -2.21
N CYS A 387 13.35 10.58 -3.04
CA CYS A 387 14.69 10.21 -2.57
C CYS A 387 15.44 11.33 -1.81
N ASN A 388 14.94 12.57 -1.85
CA ASN A 388 15.53 13.74 -1.19
C ASN A 388 14.81 14.15 0.10
N ARG A 389 14.00 13.26 0.71
CA ARG A 389 13.23 13.58 1.92
C ARG A 389 14.03 14.28 3.02
N ARG A 390 15.26 13.83 3.29
CA ARG A 390 16.10 14.40 4.36
C ARG A 390 16.37 15.89 4.16
N ASP A 391 16.67 16.29 2.93
CA ASP A 391 16.93 17.69 2.59
C ASP A 391 15.62 18.50 2.56
N LEU A 392 14.56 17.90 2.02
CA LEU A 392 13.23 18.53 1.94
C LEU A 392 12.64 18.79 3.33
N ILE A 393 12.85 17.90 4.31
CA ILE A 393 12.40 18.11 5.68
C ILE A 393 13.03 19.37 6.28
N GLN A 394 14.35 19.53 6.11
CA GLN A 394 15.07 20.69 6.64
C GLN A 394 14.64 22.01 5.98
N GLN A 395 14.24 21.93 4.70
CA GLN A 395 13.80 23.10 3.93
C GLN A 395 12.36 23.54 4.29
N TYR A 396 11.44 22.58 4.42
CA TYR A 396 10.00 22.88 4.54
C TYR A 396 9.48 22.87 5.98
N ILE A 397 10.13 22.16 6.91
CA ILE A 397 9.60 21.90 8.25
C ILE A 397 10.52 22.53 9.32
N THR A 398 9.98 23.47 10.10
CA THR A 398 10.68 24.04 11.27
C THR A 398 10.15 23.44 12.57
N SER A 399 11.04 23.10 13.51
CA SER A 399 10.66 22.47 14.79
C SER A 399 9.67 23.31 15.58
N THR A 400 9.83 24.64 15.52
CA THR A 400 8.99 25.59 16.27
C THR A 400 7.56 25.61 15.77
N ASN A 401 7.36 25.66 14.44
CA ASN A 401 6.01 25.66 13.86
C ASN A 401 5.37 24.30 14.03
N LEU A 402 6.14 23.22 13.86
CA LEU A 402 5.64 21.87 14.07
C LEU A 402 5.19 21.66 15.51
N ALA A 403 5.95 22.12 16.51
CA ALA A 403 5.56 22.02 17.92
C ALA A 403 4.31 22.85 18.23
N SER A 404 4.21 24.08 17.72
CA SER A 404 3.07 24.94 18.00
C SER A 404 1.76 24.44 17.37
N GLU A 405 1.81 24.00 16.11
CA GLU A 405 0.67 23.43 15.39
C GLU A 405 0.25 22.08 15.99
N THR A 406 1.22 21.25 16.41
CA THR A 406 0.95 19.98 17.10
C THR A 406 0.31 20.22 18.45
N PHE A 407 0.78 21.19 19.23
CA PHE A 407 0.18 21.54 20.52
C PHE A 407 -1.27 22.02 20.38
N ALA A 408 -1.52 22.90 19.41
CA ALA A 408 -2.87 23.39 19.13
C ALA A 408 -3.81 22.28 18.65
N PHE A 409 -3.35 21.40 17.76
CA PHE A 409 -4.17 20.29 17.29
C PHE A 409 -4.37 19.21 18.36
N ALA A 410 -3.36 18.88 19.17
CA ALA A 410 -3.49 17.93 20.28
C ALA A 410 -4.50 18.41 21.32
N ALA A 411 -4.50 19.70 21.65
CA ALA A 411 -5.49 20.29 22.55
C ALA A 411 -6.93 20.14 22.03
N ALA A 412 -7.14 20.27 20.71
CA ALA A 412 -8.44 20.01 20.10
C ALA A 412 -8.78 18.50 20.05
N LEU A 413 -7.81 17.66 19.70
CA LEU A 413 -8.00 16.21 19.54
C LEU A 413 -8.33 15.51 20.87
N ASP A 414 -7.76 15.99 21.98
CA ASP A 414 -8.06 15.53 23.35
C ASP A 414 -9.56 15.56 23.65
N THR A 415 -10.27 16.59 23.21
CA THR A 415 -11.75 16.70 23.38
C THR A 415 -12.53 15.73 22.47
N ASN A 416 -11.91 15.27 21.39
CA ASN A 416 -12.56 14.47 20.35
C ASN A 416 -12.38 12.97 20.52
N MET A 417 -11.34 12.57 21.24
CA MET A 417 -10.82 11.22 21.33
C MET A 417 -11.12 10.60 22.70
N PRO A 418 -11.64 9.36 22.77
CA PRO A 418 -11.82 8.65 24.02
C PRO A 418 -10.47 8.14 24.52
N LEU A 419 -9.85 8.87 25.45
CA LEU A 419 -8.59 8.48 26.08
C LEU A 419 -8.83 7.63 27.33
N ARG A 420 -7.88 6.76 27.69
CA ARG A 420 -7.96 5.92 28.90
C ARG A 420 -7.74 6.71 30.20
N GLY A 421 -7.18 7.91 30.09
CA GLY A 421 -6.94 8.81 31.19
C GLY A 421 -7.15 10.26 30.76
N THR A 422 -7.15 11.16 31.73
CA THR A 422 -7.27 12.60 31.48
C THR A 422 -5.93 13.28 31.70
N ILE A 423 -5.47 14.06 30.72
CA ILE A 423 -4.27 14.88 30.85
C ILE A 423 -4.63 16.11 31.69
N ILE A 424 -4.00 16.25 32.86
CA ILE A 424 -4.26 17.35 33.81
C ILE A 424 -3.29 18.53 33.65
N GLY A 425 -2.27 18.41 32.80
CA GLY A 425 -1.24 19.41 32.54
C GLY A 425 -0.03 18.81 31.83
N GLY A 426 0.93 19.65 31.44
CA GLY A 426 2.19 19.19 30.82
C GLY A 426 2.09 18.76 29.36
N LEU A 427 0.97 18.99 28.68
CA LEU A 427 0.78 18.64 27.27
C LEU A 427 1.88 19.25 26.37
N GLU A 428 2.28 20.50 26.62
CA GLU A 428 3.37 21.16 25.89
C GLU A 428 4.71 20.40 26.02
N GLN A 429 5.01 19.84 27.20
CA GLN A 429 6.23 19.05 27.40
C GLN A 429 6.21 17.74 26.61
N LEU A 430 5.05 17.07 26.56
CA LEU A 430 4.86 15.86 25.76
C LEU A 430 5.02 16.16 24.27
N VAL A 431 4.44 17.25 23.78
CA VAL A 431 4.58 17.70 22.39
C VAL A 431 6.04 18.00 22.05
N ASN A 432 6.73 18.75 22.90
CA ASN A 432 8.15 19.04 22.71
C ASN A 432 8.99 17.76 22.70
N SER A 433 8.69 16.78 23.57
CA SER A 433 9.34 15.46 23.53
C SER A 433 9.08 14.74 22.21
N ALA A 434 7.83 14.73 21.72
CA ALA A 434 7.46 14.05 20.48
C ALA A 434 8.18 14.66 19.26
N VAL A 435 8.18 16.00 19.15
CA VAL A 435 8.83 16.72 18.05
C VAL A 435 10.34 16.50 18.05
N ASN A 436 10.99 16.58 19.22
CA ASN A 436 12.44 16.34 19.32
C ASN A 436 12.82 14.90 18.95
N ASN A 437 12.01 13.92 19.39
CA ASN A 437 12.22 12.52 19.06
C ASN A 437 11.94 12.23 17.58
N PHE A 438 10.94 12.87 16.99
CA PHE A 438 10.67 12.82 15.55
C PHE A 438 11.86 13.33 14.72
N GLN A 439 12.43 14.47 15.09
CA GLN A 439 13.61 15.02 14.39
C GLN A 439 14.83 14.11 14.51
N SER A 440 15.04 13.54 15.69
CA SER A 440 16.11 12.58 15.92
C SER A 440 15.90 11.30 15.12
N TYR A 441 14.67 10.79 15.05
CA TYR A 441 14.31 9.57 14.33
C TYR A 441 14.46 9.73 12.82
N THR A 442 13.94 10.82 12.25
CA THR A 442 14.03 11.12 10.82
C THR A 442 15.47 11.28 10.34
N SER A 443 16.33 11.85 11.18
CA SER A 443 17.75 12.06 10.84
C SER A 443 18.59 10.77 10.95
N ASN A 444 18.33 9.93 11.96
CA ASN A 444 19.23 8.84 12.33
C ASN A 444 18.70 7.42 12.04
N ASN A 445 17.37 7.23 12.02
CA ASN A 445 16.74 5.91 12.03
C ASN A 445 15.98 5.57 10.74
N LEU A 446 15.53 6.57 9.98
CA LEU A 446 14.91 6.34 8.66
C LEU A 446 15.98 6.01 7.62
N ASN A 447 16.02 4.74 7.22
CA ASN A 447 16.90 4.22 6.17
C ASN A 447 16.30 4.47 4.78
N ASP A 448 16.43 5.70 4.28
CA ASP A 448 15.97 6.08 2.96
C ASP A 448 17.13 6.08 1.95
N MET A 449 16.87 5.62 0.73
CA MET A 449 17.86 5.61 -0.35
C MET A 449 18.06 7.02 -0.90
N SER A 450 19.31 7.44 -1.06
CA SER A 450 19.64 8.77 -1.59
C SER A 450 19.35 8.88 -3.09
N CYS A 451 19.05 10.09 -3.58
CA CYS A 451 18.88 10.31 -5.01
C CYS A 451 20.16 10.00 -5.80
N VAL A 452 21.34 10.26 -5.25
CA VAL A 452 22.64 9.95 -5.91
C VAL A 452 22.77 8.45 -6.17
N THR A 453 22.40 7.62 -5.19
CA THR A 453 22.38 6.16 -5.35
C THR A 453 21.33 5.72 -6.36
N THR A 454 20.16 6.34 -6.33
CA THR A 454 19.04 6.02 -7.22
C THR A 454 19.41 6.32 -8.68
N GLU A 455 19.97 7.50 -8.96
CA GLU A 455 20.38 7.92 -10.31
C GLU A 455 21.48 7.03 -10.91
N ALA A 456 22.37 6.51 -10.07
CA ALA A 456 23.45 5.60 -10.51
C ALA A 456 22.93 4.22 -10.93
N VAL A 457 21.79 3.78 -10.38
CA VAL A 457 21.21 2.44 -10.62
C VAL A 457 20.04 2.51 -11.60
N SER A 458 19.36 3.66 -11.72
CA SER A 458 18.19 3.79 -12.59
C SER A 458 18.58 3.99 -14.06
N VAL A 459 17.88 3.29 -14.94
CA VAL A 459 17.90 3.57 -16.39
C VAL A 459 17.19 4.90 -16.68
N ASP A 460 17.68 5.64 -17.67
CA ASP A 460 17.25 7.02 -17.97
C ASP A 460 15.94 7.12 -18.77
N PHE A 461 15.50 6.00 -19.33
CA PHE A 461 14.39 5.97 -20.28
C PHE A 461 13.29 5.04 -19.80
N ARG A 462 12.04 5.51 -19.97
CA ARG A 462 10.85 4.69 -19.78
C ARG A 462 10.70 3.78 -20.98
N LEU A 463 10.59 2.48 -20.75
CA LEU A 463 10.42 1.49 -21.81
C LEU A 463 9.04 1.61 -22.42
N ARG A 464 8.97 1.47 -23.74
CA ARG A 464 7.73 1.54 -24.49
C ARG A 464 7.61 0.34 -25.42
N THR A 465 7.18 -0.77 -24.83
CA THR A 465 7.12 -2.08 -25.48
C THR A 465 5.73 -2.71 -25.39
N ASN A 466 5.35 -3.46 -26.42
CA ASN A 466 4.22 -4.37 -26.38
C ASN A 466 4.73 -5.77 -26.03
N LEU A 467 4.54 -6.18 -24.77
CA LEU A 467 5.01 -7.46 -24.26
C LEU A 467 3.91 -8.52 -24.32
N TYR A 468 4.17 -9.59 -25.06
CA TYR A 468 3.34 -10.78 -25.13
C TYR A 468 4.02 -11.93 -24.40
N ILE A 469 3.46 -12.35 -23.27
CA ILE A 469 4.00 -13.45 -22.47
C ILE A 469 3.25 -14.72 -22.84
N VAL A 470 3.94 -15.67 -23.46
CA VAL A 470 3.42 -17.01 -23.72
C VAL A 470 3.79 -17.91 -22.54
N LEU A 471 2.80 -18.27 -21.74
CA LEU A 471 2.98 -18.95 -20.47
C LEU A 471 2.61 -20.44 -20.55
N ASP A 472 3.53 -21.27 -20.09
CA ASP A 472 3.30 -22.70 -19.82
C ASP A 472 2.59 -22.91 -18.47
N SER A 473 1.51 -23.69 -18.48
CA SER A 473 0.74 -24.02 -17.28
C SER A 473 1.49 -24.91 -16.29
N MET A 474 2.61 -25.52 -16.69
CA MET A 474 3.46 -26.33 -15.82
C MET A 474 4.23 -25.49 -14.80
N TRP A 475 4.29 -24.17 -14.97
CA TRP A 475 4.74 -23.28 -13.92
C TRP A 475 3.71 -23.21 -12.78
N GLU A 476 4.17 -23.36 -11.54
CA GLU A 476 3.31 -23.10 -10.38
C GLU A 476 3.00 -21.60 -10.30
N TYR A 477 1.74 -21.24 -10.07
CA TYR A 477 1.30 -19.84 -9.94
C TYR A 477 2.15 -19.06 -8.93
N ASN A 478 2.48 -19.65 -7.78
CA ASN A 478 3.26 -19.02 -6.73
C ASN A 478 4.73 -18.74 -7.12
N ALA A 479 5.25 -19.38 -8.16
CA ALA A 479 6.59 -19.15 -8.69
C ALA A 479 6.57 -18.17 -9.87
N VAL A 480 5.59 -18.27 -10.77
CA VAL A 480 5.54 -17.45 -12.00
C VAL A 480 4.87 -16.10 -11.81
N TYR A 481 3.90 -15.98 -10.91
CA TYR A 481 3.23 -14.71 -10.64
C TYR A 481 4.21 -13.62 -10.16
N PRO A 482 5.14 -13.87 -9.21
CA PRO A 482 6.19 -12.92 -8.87
C PRO A 482 7.05 -12.50 -10.07
N ALA A 483 7.40 -13.45 -10.95
CA ALA A 483 8.23 -13.17 -12.12
C ALA A 483 7.53 -12.26 -13.13
N ILE A 484 6.26 -12.53 -13.42
CA ILE A 484 5.47 -11.68 -14.32
C ILE A 484 5.22 -10.32 -13.66
N SER A 485 4.94 -10.27 -12.35
CA SER A 485 4.80 -9.02 -11.61
C SER A 485 6.06 -8.17 -11.71
N TYR A 486 7.24 -8.77 -11.59
CA TYR A 486 8.51 -8.06 -11.79
C TYR A 486 8.64 -7.48 -13.20
N LEU A 487 8.26 -8.24 -14.23
CA LEU A 487 8.26 -7.75 -15.61
C LEU A 487 7.30 -6.58 -15.81
N VAL A 488 6.09 -6.65 -15.24
CA VAL A 488 5.07 -5.57 -15.32
C VAL A 488 5.61 -4.26 -14.76
N ASP A 489 6.28 -4.31 -13.60
CA ASP A 489 6.90 -3.13 -13.01
C ASP A 489 8.12 -2.66 -13.80
N ALA A 490 8.97 -3.59 -14.25
CA ALA A 490 10.21 -3.27 -14.97
C ALA A 490 9.99 -2.63 -16.35
N ILE A 491 8.94 -3.03 -17.07
CA ILE A 491 8.58 -2.43 -18.37
C ILE A 491 7.69 -1.19 -18.26
N GLU A 492 7.34 -0.79 -17.03
CA GLU A 492 6.41 0.30 -16.74
C GLU A 492 5.10 0.18 -17.55
N VAL A 493 4.34 -0.90 -17.33
CA VAL A 493 3.02 -1.05 -17.96
C VAL A 493 2.15 0.15 -17.60
N GLY A 494 1.56 0.79 -18.61
CA GLY A 494 0.76 1.99 -18.39
C GLY A 494 0.24 2.60 -19.69
N LYS A 495 -0.77 3.48 -19.58
CA LYS A 495 -1.38 4.20 -20.71
C LYS A 495 -0.38 4.86 -21.67
N TYR A 496 0.70 5.43 -21.14
CA TYR A 496 1.74 6.12 -21.91
C TYR A 496 3.01 5.29 -22.11
N GLY A 497 3.07 4.11 -21.50
CA GLY A 497 4.23 3.23 -21.49
C GLY A 497 3.94 1.95 -22.26
N SER A 498 4.25 0.84 -21.62
CA SER A 498 4.16 -0.49 -22.21
C SER A 498 2.77 -1.11 -22.08
N SER A 499 2.48 -2.08 -22.94
CA SER A 499 1.30 -2.94 -22.87
C SER A 499 1.70 -4.38 -22.55
N ILE A 500 0.82 -5.12 -21.88
CA ILE A 500 1.06 -6.53 -21.55
C ILE A 500 -0.14 -7.40 -21.97
N THR A 501 0.18 -8.57 -22.52
CA THR A 501 -0.78 -9.63 -22.86
C THR A 501 -0.22 -10.97 -22.41
N VAL A 502 -1.06 -11.83 -21.83
CA VAL A 502 -0.66 -13.20 -21.45
C VAL A 502 -1.39 -14.20 -22.32
N LEU A 503 -0.65 -15.07 -22.99
CA LEU A 503 -1.12 -16.11 -23.89
C LEU A 503 -0.79 -17.48 -23.32
N ASN A 504 -1.59 -18.49 -23.64
CA ASN A 504 -1.31 -19.88 -23.25
C ASN A 504 -0.32 -20.55 -24.24
N ALA A 505 0.71 -21.22 -23.74
CA ALA A 505 1.70 -21.96 -24.52
C ALA A 505 1.18 -23.20 -25.27
N PHE A 506 -0.05 -23.66 -25.02
CA PHE A 506 -0.65 -24.78 -25.75
C PHE A 506 -1.37 -24.35 -27.04
N ASN A 507 -2.13 -23.26 -26.99
CA ASN A 507 -2.99 -22.84 -28.10
C ASN A 507 -2.77 -21.39 -28.56
N GLY A 508 -2.01 -20.57 -27.83
CA GLY A 508 -1.81 -19.16 -28.16
C GLY A 508 -3.02 -18.27 -27.89
N ASN A 509 -4.06 -18.79 -27.20
CA ASN A 509 -5.22 -17.98 -26.81
C ASN A 509 -4.86 -17.05 -25.64
N ALA A 510 -5.46 -15.87 -25.60
CA ALA A 510 -5.27 -14.92 -24.51
C ALA A 510 -5.89 -15.44 -23.20
N VAL A 511 -5.04 -15.56 -22.18
CA VAL A 511 -5.43 -15.77 -20.78
C VAL A 511 -5.77 -14.42 -20.15
N VAL A 512 -4.95 -13.41 -20.44
CA VAL A 512 -5.19 -12.02 -20.09
C VAL A 512 -5.10 -11.22 -21.38
N ASN A 513 -6.17 -10.50 -21.71
CA ASN A 513 -6.21 -9.62 -22.87
C ASN A 513 -5.17 -8.49 -22.76
N THR A 514 -4.93 -7.81 -23.88
CA THR A 514 -4.05 -6.64 -23.92
C THR A 514 -4.51 -5.59 -22.90
N THR A 515 -3.65 -5.27 -21.94
CA THR A 515 -3.94 -4.26 -20.90
C THR A 515 -2.85 -3.19 -20.87
N PHE A 516 -3.26 -1.96 -20.59
CA PHE A 516 -2.39 -0.79 -20.40
C PHE A 516 -2.43 -0.29 -18.94
N SER A 517 -2.85 -1.16 -18.02
CA SER A 517 -3.08 -0.85 -16.61
C SER A 517 -2.53 -1.99 -15.77
N PRO A 518 -1.47 -1.77 -14.97
CA PRO A 518 -0.95 -2.80 -14.06
C PRO A 518 -2.01 -3.24 -13.05
N ALA A 519 -2.86 -2.32 -12.57
CA ALA A 519 -3.92 -2.65 -11.63
C ALA A 519 -4.92 -3.67 -12.24
N GLU A 520 -5.30 -3.46 -13.50
CA GLU A 520 -6.21 -4.35 -14.23
C GLU A 520 -5.57 -5.70 -14.55
N PHE A 521 -4.28 -5.70 -14.92
CA PHE A 521 -3.50 -6.91 -15.11
C PHE A 521 -3.55 -7.80 -13.86
N HIS A 522 -3.25 -7.25 -12.68
CA HIS A 522 -3.27 -8.00 -11.43
C HIS A 522 -4.67 -8.46 -11.01
N SER A 523 -5.73 -7.70 -11.35
CA SER A 523 -7.10 -8.14 -11.09
C SER A 523 -7.57 -9.27 -12.00
N ASN A 524 -7.05 -9.34 -13.24
CA ASN A 524 -7.45 -10.34 -14.22
C ASN A 524 -6.62 -11.63 -14.09
N TYR A 525 -5.31 -11.52 -13.83
CA TYR A 525 -4.41 -12.67 -13.71
C TYR A 525 -4.43 -13.29 -12.30
N THR A 526 -5.46 -14.09 -12.05
CA THR A 526 -5.69 -14.77 -10.77
C THR A 526 -5.24 -16.23 -10.79
N LEU A 527 -5.13 -16.85 -9.61
CA LEU A 527 -4.86 -18.29 -9.48
C LEU A 527 -5.88 -19.14 -10.26
N ALA A 528 -7.17 -18.76 -10.23
CA ALA A 528 -8.22 -19.45 -10.96
C ALA A 528 -8.02 -19.34 -12.49
N ALA A 529 -7.62 -18.16 -12.99
CA ALA A 529 -7.31 -17.97 -14.41
C ALA A 529 -6.12 -18.86 -14.84
N HIS A 530 -5.08 -18.96 -14.00
CA HIS A 530 -3.92 -19.81 -14.24
C HIS A 530 -4.27 -21.30 -14.27
N GLN A 531 -5.07 -21.76 -13.30
CA GLN A 531 -5.48 -23.16 -13.20
C GLN A 531 -6.39 -23.61 -14.36
N ASN A 532 -7.12 -22.68 -14.98
CA ASN A 532 -7.98 -22.95 -16.14
C ASN A 532 -7.21 -23.04 -17.47
N MET A 533 -5.89 -22.83 -17.47
CA MET A 533 -5.07 -22.93 -18.68
C MET A 533 -4.95 -24.39 -19.15
N LEU A 534 -5.05 -24.60 -20.47
CA LEU A 534 -4.71 -25.89 -21.09
C LEU A 534 -3.25 -26.25 -20.81
N THR A 535 -3.01 -27.54 -20.56
CA THR A 535 -1.71 -28.05 -20.17
C THR A 535 -0.84 -28.45 -21.37
N GLY A 536 0.47 -28.22 -21.23
CA GLY A 536 1.47 -28.57 -22.23
C GLY A 536 1.85 -27.42 -23.16
N VAL A 537 2.82 -27.67 -24.03
CA VAL A 537 3.40 -26.68 -24.95
C VAL A 537 3.28 -27.18 -26.39
N ASN A 538 2.73 -26.35 -27.27
CA ASN A 538 2.65 -26.63 -28.70
C ASN A 538 3.07 -25.38 -29.49
N LEU A 539 4.32 -25.38 -29.93
CA LEU A 539 4.90 -24.24 -30.67
C LEU A 539 4.26 -24.02 -32.03
N LEU A 540 3.78 -25.08 -32.69
CA LEU A 540 3.18 -24.96 -34.01
C LEU A 540 1.88 -24.15 -33.97
N THR A 541 0.97 -24.53 -33.07
CA THR A 541 -0.33 -23.85 -32.91
C THR A 541 -0.16 -22.45 -32.33
N THR A 542 0.70 -22.30 -31.31
CA THR A 542 0.95 -20.98 -30.69
C THR A 542 1.54 -19.99 -31.68
N LEU A 543 2.63 -20.33 -32.40
CA LEU A 543 3.23 -19.42 -33.38
C LEU A 543 2.27 -19.09 -34.51
N THR A 544 1.46 -20.06 -34.96
CA THR A 544 0.42 -19.81 -35.98
C THR A 544 -0.60 -18.78 -35.48
N ASN A 545 -1.11 -18.95 -34.27
CA ASN A 545 -2.12 -18.06 -33.70
C ASN A 545 -1.54 -16.68 -33.35
N ILE A 546 -0.30 -16.62 -32.88
CA ILE A 546 0.42 -15.36 -32.67
C ILE A 546 0.58 -14.62 -34.00
N ARG A 547 0.98 -15.29 -35.08
CA ARG A 547 1.06 -14.66 -36.41
C ARG A 547 -0.27 -14.09 -36.86
N VAL A 548 -1.35 -14.86 -36.74
CA VAL A 548 -2.70 -14.39 -37.11
C VAL A 548 -3.12 -13.19 -36.26
N MET A 549 -2.84 -13.22 -34.95
CA MET A 549 -3.12 -12.12 -34.04
C MET A 549 -2.34 -10.85 -34.41
N MET A 550 -1.04 -10.97 -34.68
CA MET A 550 -0.22 -9.81 -35.06
C MET A 550 -0.61 -9.26 -36.43
N GLN A 551 -0.96 -10.13 -37.39
CA GLN A 551 -1.44 -9.71 -38.70
C GLN A 551 -2.76 -8.94 -38.59
N ALA A 552 -3.70 -9.41 -37.75
CA ALA A 552 -4.93 -8.68 -37.46
C ALA A 552 -4.63 -7.31 -36.82
N ARG A 553 -3.70 -7.27 -35.87
CA ARG A 553 -3.29 -6.02 -35.22
C ARG A 553 -2.69 -5.01 -36.18
N LEU A 554 -1.79 -5.43 -37.06
CA LEU A 554 -1.23 -4.56 -38.11
C LEU A 554 -2.31 -4.05 -39.06
N GLY A 555 -3.31 -4.87 -39.37
CA GLY A 555 -4.49 -4.46 -40.12
C GLY A 555 -5.27 -3.35 -39.43
N ASP A 556 -5.54 -3.50 -38.13
CA ASP A 556 -6.23 -2.47 -37.33
C ASP A 556 -5.44 -1.16 -37.26
N GLU A 557 -4.12 -1.25 -37.07
CA GLU A 557 -3.22 -0.08 -37.04
C GLU A 557 -3.20 0.65 -38.40
N SER A 558 -3.15 -0.12 -39.50
CA SER A 558 -3.27 0.43 -40.84
C SER A 558 -4.60 1.14 -41.09
N LEU A 559 -5.71 0.66 -40.53
CA LEU A 559 -7.03 1.28 -40.69
C LEU A 559 -7.13 2.63 -39.96
N VAL A 560 -6.43 2.77 -38.83
CA VAL A 560 -6.41 3.99 -38.02
C VAL A 560 -5.34 4.99 -38.51
N ASN A 561 -4.60 4.66 -39.58
CA ASN A 561 -3.41 5.39 -40.03
C ASN A 561 -2.38 5.59 -38.91
N TYR A 562 -2.30 4.61 -37.99
CA TYR A 562 -1.31 4.59 -36.94
C TYR A 562 -0.19 3.65 -37.38
N VAL A 563 1.02 4.18 -37.53
CA VAL A 563 2.21 3.37 -37.79
C VAL A 563 2.82 3.07 -36.43
N GLY A 564 2.81 1.80 -36.02
CA GLY A 564 3.28 1.33 -34.73
C GLY A 564 4.63 1.96 -34.33
N GLY A 565 4.72 2.45 -33.09
CA GLY A 565 5.93 3.06 -32.53
C GLY A 565 6.45 2.36 -31.27
N ASN A 566 5.86 1.22 -30.89
CA ASN A 566 6.27 0.43 -29.73
C ASN A 566 7.01 -0.83 -30.21
N SER A 567 8.13 -1.16 -29.56
CA SER A 567 8.83 -2.43 -29.83
C SER A 567 7.96 -3.62 -29.40
N THR A 568 7.78 -4.62 -30.27
CA THR A 568 6.95 -5.79 -29.97
C THR A 568 7.81 -6.98 -29.59
N VAL A 569 7.63 -7.49 -28.38
CA VAL A 569 8.40 -8.62 -27.84
C VAL A 569 7.47 -9.75 -27.43
N VAL A 570 7.77 -10.96 -27.88
CA VAL A 570 7.08 -12.19 -27.47
C VAL A 570 8.03 -13.01 -26.61
N LEU A 571 7.70 -13.14 -25.31
CA LEU A 571 8.45 -13.88 -24.32
C LEU A 571 7.78 -15.23 -24.03
N PHE A 572 8.43 -16.33 -24.35
CA PHE A 572 7.99 -17.68 -23.97
C PHE A 572 8.55 -18.06 -22.60
N LEU A 573 7.68 -18.24 -21.60
CA LEU A 573 8.02 -18.76 -20.27
C LEU A 573 7.63 -20.24 -20.18
N LEU A 574 8.62 -21.13 -20.34
CA LEU A 574 8.38 -22.58 -20.47
C LEU A 574 9.02 -23.35 -19.30
N ASN A 575 8.24 -24.21 -18.66
CA ASN A 575 8.74 -25.12 -17.63
C ASN A 575 8.78 -26.58 -18.10
N SER A 576 8.07 -26.90 -19.19
CA SER A 576 8.03 -28.22 -19.78
C SER A 576 9.43 -28.70 -20.18
N GLY A 577 9.61 -30.01 -20.23
CA GLY A 577 10.81 -30.66 -20.78
C GLY A 577 11.06 -30.29 -22.27
N PRO A 578 11.91 -31.05 -22.99
CA PRO A 578 12.28 -30.69 -24.35
C PRO A 578 11.05 -30.52 -25.25
N VAL A 579 10.84 -29.30 -25.73
CA VAL A 579 9.67 -28.91 -26.52
C VAL A 579 9.80 -29.48 -27.93
N GLN A 580 8.70 -29.89 -28.56
CA GLN A 580 8.74 -30.39 -29.92
C GLN A 580 9.05 -29.26 -30.92
N ASN A 581 10.22 -29.30 -31.54
CA ASN A 581 10.61 -28.39 -32.62
C ASN A 581 10.82 -29.16 -33.93
N ASN A 582 9.80 -29.14 -34.78
CA ASN A 582 9.82 -29.79 -36.09
C ASN A 582 10.06 -28.73 -37.19
N GLU A 583 10.37 -29.18 -38.41
CA GLU A 583 10.54 -28.29 -39.57
C GLU A 583 9.34 -27.36 -39.81
N GLN A 584 8.12 -27.84 -39.52
CA GLN A 584 6.90 -27.02 -39.60
C GLN A 584 6.88 -25.85 -38.60
N VAL A 585 7.45 -26.03 -37.41
CA VAL A 585 7.55 -24.98 -36.38
C VAL A 585 8.54 -23.91 -36.82
N PHE A 586 9.69 -24.33 -37.34
CA PHE A 586 10.68 -23.43 -37.94
C PHE A 586 10.08 -22.61 -39.07
N GLU A 587 9.30 -23.24 -39.96
CA GLU A 587 8.62 -22.53 -41.04
C GLU A 587 7.60 -21.52 -40.52
N GLN A 588 6.83 -21.84 -39.46
CA GLN A 588 5.93 -20.84 -38.84
C GLN A 588 6.70 -19.67 -38.21
N ALA A 589 7.85 -19.92 -37.57
CA ALA A 589 8.69 -18.87 -37.03
C ALA A 589 9.26 -17.97 -38.14
N ARG A 590 9.69 -18.55 -39.28
CA ARG A 590 10.13 -17.80 -40.46
C ARG A 590 9.01 -16.93 -41.03
N LEU A 591 7.81 -17.50 -41.19
CA LEU A 591 6.65 -16.75 -41.68
C LEU A 591 6.24 -15.63 -40.71
N LEU A 592 6.32 -15.85 -39.40
CA LEU A 592 6.06 -14.79 -38.41
C LEU A 592 7.05 -13.64 -38.58
N ASN A 593 8.34 -13.96 -38.72
CA ASN A 593 9.42 -13.00 -38.93
C ASN A 593 9.22 -12.16 -40.22
N GLU A 594 8.72 -12.80 -41.28
CA GLU A 594 8.39 -12.11 -42.55
C GLU A 594 7.15 -11.22 -42.43
N THR A 595 6.14 -11.64 -41.65
CA THR A 595 4.92 -10.83 -41.45
C THR A 595 5.16 -9.62 -40.54
N VAL A 596 5.99 -9.76 -39.52
CA VAL A 596 6.27 -8.71 -38.53
C VAL A 596 7.78 -8.63 -38.28
N PRO A 597 8.51 -7.86 -39.09
CA PRO A 597 9.96 -7.77 -39.01
C PRO A 597 10.47 -7.04 -37.76
N ASP A 598 9.61 -6.36 -37.00
CA ASP A 598 10.00 -5.71 -35.75
C ASP A 598 9.75 -6.60 -34.52
N LEU A 599 9.12 -7.77 -34.71
CA LEU A 599 8.83 -8.70 -33.62
C LEU A 599 10.08 -9.45 -33.19
N ARG A 600 10.36 -9.42 -31.88
CA ARG A 600 11.44 -10.19 -31.25
C ARG A 600 10.88 -11.37 -30.48
N LEU A 601 11.39 -12.57 -30.75
CA LEU A 601 11.11 -13.79 -29.98
C LEU A 601 12.18 -13.97 -28.91
N ILE A 602 11.76 -14.18 -27.65
CA ILE A 602 12.64 -14.50 -26.52
C ILE A 602 12.12 -15.76 -25.85
N PHE A 603 13.00 -16.70 -25.55
CA PHE A 603 12.68 -17.94 -24.83
C PHE A 603 13.34 -17.95 -23.46
N ALA A 604 12.51 -18.10 -22.43
CA ALA A 604 12.90 -18.23 -21.04
C ALA A 604 12.44 -19.60 -20.54
N THR A 605 13.39 -20.54 -20.40
CA THR A 605 13.11 -21.95 -20.13
C THR A 605 13.66 -22.39 -18.77
N SER A 606 12.98 -23.31 -18.07
CA SER A 606 13.47 -23.84 -16.79
C SER A 606 14.76 -24.67 -16.93
N THR A 607 14.90 -25.34 -18.07
CA THR A 607 16.04 -26.16 -18.46
C THR A 607 16.77 -25.54 -19.64
N ASN A 608 18.06 -25.81 -19.81
CA ASN A 608 18.78 -25.34 -21.00
C ASN A 608 18.29 -26.09 -22.24
N GLN A 609 17.65 -25.37 -23.17
CA GLN A 609 17.11 -25.89 -24.43
C GLN A 609 17.72 -25.19 -25.66
N PHE A 610 18.94 -24.64 -25.54
CA PHE A 610 19.61 -23.92 -26.61
C PHE A 610 19.64 -24.71 -27.93
N ASP A 611 20.09 -25.98 -27.90
CA ASP A 611 20.22 -26.83 -29.10
C ASP A 611 18.89 -27.08 -29.82
N ASN A 612 17.78 -26.96 -29.10
CA ASN A 612 16.44 -27.20 -29.61
C ASN A 612 15.75 -25.95 -30.13
N LEU A 613 16.10 -24.75 -29.64
CA LEU A 613 15.35 -23.51 -29.93
C LEU A 613 16.14 -22.49 -30.75
N TRP A 614 17.45 -22.66 -30.94
CA TRP A 614 18.32 -21.67 -31.59
C TRP A 614 17.87 -21.28 -33.00
N ASN A 615 17.24 -22.19 -33.75
CA ASN A 615 16.76 -21.94 -35.10
C ASN A 615 15.47 -21.10 -35.15
N LEU A 616 14.77 -20.90 -34.03
CA LEU A 616 13.52 -20.13 -33.97
C LEU A 616 13.76 -18.64 -33.68
N VAL A 617 14.99 -18.24 -33.39
CA VAL A 617 15.31 -16.93 -32.83
C VAL A 617 16.37 -16.20 -33.65
N ARG A 618 16.38 -14.86 -33.60
CA ARG A 618 17.33 -14.03 -34.34
C ARG A 618 18.72 -14.03 -33.72
N ASP A 619 18.81 -13.79 -32.40
CA ASP A 619 20.09 -13.83 -31.67
C ASP A 619 20.11 -15.04 -30.72
N MET A 620 20.71 -16.13 -31.20
CA MET A 620 20.78 -17.39 -30.47
C MET A 620 21.42 -17.27 -29.07
N HIS A 621 22.37 -16.36 -28.86
CA HIS A 621 23.13 -16.29 -27.60
C HIS A 621 22.40 -15.52 -26.51
N ASN A 622 21.59 -14.53 -26.89
CA ASN A 622 20.98 -13.60 -25.95
C ASN A 622 19.48 -13.79 -25.79
N ASP A 623 18.80 -14.31 -26.82
CA ASP A 623 17.34 -14.42 -26.82
C ASP A 623 16.85 -15.77 -26.26
N ILE A 624 17.76 -16.71 -25.93
CA ILE A 624 17.44 -17.94 -25.21
C ILE A 624 18.12 -17.90 -23.85
N ARG A 625 17.33 -17.93 -22.77
CA ARG A 625 17.82 -17.84 -21.39
C ARG A 625 17.22 -18.93 -20.51
N GLN A 626 18.06 -19.52 -19.67
CA GLN A 626 17.59 -20.40 -18.61
C GLN A 626 17.16 -19.55 -17.40
N VAL A 627 15.97 -19.82 -16.87
CA VAL A 627 15.42 -19.13 -15.70
C VAL A 627 15.01 -20.14 -14.65
N ALA A 628 15.44 -19.92 -13.40
CA ALA A 628 14.99 -20.69 -12.25
C ALA A 628 14.06 -19.82 -11.40
N LEU A 629 12.77 -20.11 -11.43
CA LEU A 629 11.77 -19.43 -10.60
C LEU A 629 11.50 -20.25 -9.34
N SER A 630 11.49 -19.57 -8.19
CA SER A 630 11.21 -20.19 -6.89
C SER A 630 9.85 -19.74 -6.36
N PRO A 631 9.10 -20.61 -5.65
CA PRO A 631 7.90 -20.21 -4.95
C PRO A 631 8.18 -19.05 -3.97
N GLY A 632 7.31 -18.03 -3.97
CA GLY A 632 7.42 -16.90 -3.05
C GLY A 632 8.32 -15.75 -3.52
N GLY A 633 8.84 -15.80 -4.75
CA GLY A 633 9.47 -14.64 -5.38
C GLY A 633 10.90 -14.32 -4.93
N ILE A 634 11.58 -15.28 -4.30
CA ILE A 634 12.97 -15.13 -3.86
C ILE A 634 13.90 -14.96 -5.08
N ASN A 635 14.72 -13.90 -5.09
CA ASN A 635 15.71 -13.60 -6.14
C ASN A 635 15.13 -13.45 -7.56
N VAL A 636 13.85 -13.10 -7.69
CA VAL A 636 13.20 -12.90 -9.00
C VAL A 636 13.91 -11.83 -9.83
N GLU A 637 14.35 -10.74 -9.21
CA GLU A 637 15.11 -9.69 -9.89
C GLU A 637 16.36 -10.25 -10.57
N ILE A 638 17.14 -11.08 -9.86
CA ILE A 638 18.35 -11.71 -10.41
C ILE A 638 17.96 -12.66 -11.54
N ALA A 639 16.95 -13.51 -11.33
CA ALA A 639 16.51 -14.50 -12.31
C ALA A 639 15.98 -13.88 -13.61
N MET A 640 15.33 -12.72 -13.53
CA MET A 640 14.69 -12.04 -14.66
C MET A 640 15.50 -10.87 -15.23
N SER A 641 16.53 -10.39 -14.54
CA SER A 641 17.36 -9.24 -14.95
C SER A 641 17.86 -9.33 -16.40
N GLY A 642 18.43 -10.47 -16.78
CA GLY A 642 18.93 -10.68 -18.15
C GLY A 642 17.83 -10.68 -19.22
N ILE A 643 16.57 -11.01 -18.86
CA ILE A 643 15.42 -10.90 -19.77
C ILE A 643 15.01 -9.44 -19.91
N VAL A 644 14.94 -8.71 -18.80
CA VAL A 644 14.61 -7.28 -18.81
C VAL A 644 15.64 -6.50 -19.62
N GLU A 645 16.93 -6.69 -19.37
CA GLU A 645 18.01 -6.07 -20.15
C GLU A 645 17.87 -6.39 -21.66
N ARG A 646 17.43 -7.61 -21.99
CA ARG A 646 17.23 -7.99 -23.38
C ARG A 646 16.03 -7.31 -24.02
N ILE A 647 14.92 -7.19 -23.29
CA ILE A 647 13.74 -6.43 -23.72
C ILE A 647 14.13 -4.96 -23.96
N GLN A 648 14.93 -4.37 -23.06
CA GLN A 648 15.44 -3.00 -23.17
C GLN A 648 16.32 -2.80 -24.41
N SER A 649 17.24 -3.73 -24.68
CA SER A 649 18.12 -3.64 -25.85
C SER A 649 17.40 -3.83 -27.20
N GLY A 650 16.13 -4.22 -27.19
CA GLY A 650 15.31 -4.37 -28.40
C GLY A 650 14.74 -3.05 -28.96
N GLU A 651 15.00 -1.91 -28.30
CA GLU A 651 14.50 -0.59 -28.72
C GLU A 651 15.43 0.22 -29.65
N VAL A 652 16.59 -0.34 -30.07
CA VAL A 652 17.57 0.36 -30.93
C VAL A 652 17.39 0.04 -32.41
#